data_AF-A0A495JJJ2-F1
#
_entry.id   AF-A0A495JJJ2-F1
#
_cell.length_a   1.000
_cell.length_b   1.000
_cell.length_c   1.000
_cell.angle_alpha   90.00
_cell.angle_beta   90.00
_cell.angle_gamma   90.00
#
_symmetry.space_group_name_H-M   'P 1'
#
loop_
_entity.id
_entity.type
_entity.pdbx_description
1 polymer ?
#
loop_
_entity_poly.entity_id
_entity_poly.type
_entity_poly.pdbx_seq_one_letter_code
_entity_poly.pdbx_strand_id
1 'polypeptide(L)'
;MQVGPAQPADEPAPPPFHAVPVHAGGGPWPVVAAVLIGCWAVAVTVGAQLTGWSIEQLLLVGGVSLPAWVWPVTGLANAVLVGVPAGLLALLPRSATVRATGRVWLVGALALGVFGLLRAIPLVHQEGYLAALTVVATLAATLVRRRAHRPDRPEREPALIGTGLAIAAGLALLLPWLWLGALGGRLESALALTSAAALGWFATTLLDQDFWAGYERHADGRPAGAARLVLLGGLVAGVALLLVAGGTGPGGSQLAALLVLPPAGFTVAALRRLGHLAGSAPTGWLVGLAAVGPLALVDPEEISILLATTRDVPYWTALAAGASLAIALLAGLGYGLAFGRVRAGVPRRAVAATVTVVLVLAAGGIYLGLGQPGWYGERLFVVLKEQAPLDDLMAGPTGATGQPERVREVHRRLVGTALRAQADLRHELDRWGLAYRPYYLVNAIEVTGGPVVRGWLSRRDDVDRVLISQDLRPLPAPASTHHSGGTAPTVPSWNLTQIGADQVWAQLRVDGSGIVVGSSDSGVDGHHPALVDGFRGGDDSWYDPWNGTRFPSDSGGHGTHTLASAVGDENVGVAPGASWIGCVNLDRNLGNPAHYLDCLQFMLAPFPTGGDPFTDGRPDRAPQVLTNSWGCPPVEGCDAGALRPATAAFAAAGIFFTAAAGNTGPRCASIDDPPAPYADVFTVGAVDRDRRVAPFSSRGPAIGGAPKPDLVAPGADVLSAMPGGGYEALSGTSMATPHVAGVVALMWSANPALIGDLDRTRQILRDTATPVSLPGANATAAACGPDSNSAGAGLLNAPAAVHAALG
;
A
#
# COMPACT_ATOMS: atom_id res chain seq x y z
N MET A 1 -11.62 55.97 -105.08
CA MET A 1 -12.29 54.66 -105.24
C MET A 1 -11.85 53.79 -104.08
N GLN A 2 -12.71 53.62 -103.06
CA GLN A 2 -12.53 52.78 -101.86
C GLN A 2 -13.96 52.58 -101.32
N VAL A 3 -14.75 51.62 -101.80
CA VAL A 3 -14.82 50.19 -101.42
C VAL A 3 -14.79 50.00 -99.90
N GLY A 4 -15.96 49.78 -99.30
CA GLY A 4 -16.15 49.53 -97.87
C GLY A 4 -15.76 48.11 -97.45
N PRO A 5 -15.66 47.81 -96.14
CA PRO A 5 -15.34 46.48 -95.68
C PRO A 5 -16.60 45.66 -95.35
N ALA A 6 -16.52 44.40 -95.79
CA ALA A 6 -17.48 43.33 -95.63
C ALA A 6 -17.48 42.71 -94.22
N GLN A 7 -18.58 42.04 -93.88
CA GLN A 7 -18.69 41.15 -92.72
C GLN A 7 -17.74 39.95 -92.84
N PRO A 8 -17.12 39.47 -91.74
CA PRO A 8 -16.59 38.13 -91.65
C PRO A 8 -17.56 37.14 -90.99
N ALA A 9 -17.45 35.90 -91.45
CA ALA A 9 -18.26 34.73 -91.17
C ALA A 9 -17.93 34.02 -89.84
N ASP A 10 -18.84 33.12 -89.45
CA ASP A 10 -18.84 32.22 -88.30
C ASP A 10 -17.51 31.49 -88.02
N GLU A 11 -17.12 31.48 -86.73
CA GLU A 11 -16.16 30.52 -86.16
C GLU A 11 -16.86 29.58 -85.15
N PRO A 12 -16.38 28.33 -84.99
CA PRO A 12 -17.12 27.25 -84.35
C PRO A 12 -17.00 27.24 -82.81
N ALA A 13 -18.04 26.73 -82.15
CA ALA A 13 -18.14 26.61 -80.70
C ALA A 13 -16.99 25.78 -80.08
N PRO A 14 -16.44 26.20 -78.91
CA PRO A 14 -15.44 25.41 -78.20
C PRO A 14 -16.07 24.14 -77.59
N PRO A 15 -15.30 23.05 -77.47
CA PRO A 15 -15.80 21.79 -76.91
C PRO A 15 -16.14 21.94 -75.42
N PRO A 16 -17.09 21.15 -74.90
CA PRO A 16 -17.53 21.26 -73.51
C PRO A 16 -16.40 20.86 -72.55
N PHE A 17 -16.27 21.63 -71.48
CA PHE A 17 -15.43 21.32 -70.34
C PHE A 17 -15.71 19.89 -69.85
N HIS A 18 -14.72 19.00 -69.95
CA HIS A 18 -14.68 17.81 -69.11
C HIS A 18 -14.46 18.27 -67.66
N ALA A 19 -15.56 18.47 -66.94
CA ALA A 19 -15.53 18.46 -65.49
C ALA A 19 -15.03 17.08 -65.06
N VAL A 20 -13.77 17.01 -64.63
CA VAL A 20 -13.28 15.89 -63.84
C VAL A 20 -14.21 15.79 -62.62
N PRO A 21 -14.87 14.66 -62.36
CA PRO A 21 -15.64 14.51 -61.14
C PRO A 21 -14.64 14.56 -59.98
N VAL A 22 -14.68 15.66 -59.23
CA VAL A 22 -14.16 15.69 -57.87
C VAL A 22 -15.03 14.70 -57.11
N HIS A 23 -14.54 13.47 -56.92
CA HIS A 23 -15.12 12.51 -55.98
C HIS A 23 -15.00 13.09 -54.56
N ALA A 24 -15.93 13.98 -54.23
CA ALA A 24 -16.29 14.29 -52.87
C ALA A 24 -16.96 13.04 -52.26
N GLY A 25 -16.44 12.59 -51.12
CA GLY A 25 -17.12 11.60 -50.27
C GLY A 25 -16.37 10.29 -50.11
N GLY A 26 -15.28 10.29 -49.34
CA GLY A 26 -14.97 9.08 -48.59
C GLY A 26 -16.13 8.82 -47.62
N GLY A 27 -16.76 7.65 -47.68
CA GLY A 27 -17.89 7.30 -46.82
C GLY A 27 -17.56 7.45 -45.31
N PRO A 28 -18.57 7.50 -44.42
CA PRO A 28 -18.38 7.79 -43.00
C PRO A 28 -17.59 6.72 -42.23
N TRP A 29 -17.37 5.56 -42.86
CA TRP A 29 -16.79 4.36 -42.27
C TRP A 29 -15.43 4.55 -41.58
N PRO A 30 -14.44 5.32 -42.08
CA PRO A 30 -13.18 5.53 -41.38
C PRO A 30 -13.34 6.33 -40.08
N VAL A 31 -14.32 7.24 -40.02
CA VAL A 31 -14.63 7.99 -38.80
C VAL A 31 -15.35 7.11 -37.79
N VAL A 32 -16.33 6.32 -38.26
CA VAL A 32 -17.00 5.30 -37.43
C VAL A 32 -15.99 4.31 -36.86
N ALA A 33 -15.07 3.81 -37.68
CA ALA A 33 -13.99 2.93 -37.24
C ALA A 33 -13.09 3.60 -36.18
N ALA A 34 -12.73 4.87 -36.36
CA ALA A 34 -11.96 5.60 -35.36
C ALA A 34 -12.70 5.71 -34.01
N VAL A 35 -14.01 5.98 -34.03
CA VAL A 35 -14.82 6.02 -32.79
C VAL A 35 -14.85 4.65 -32.12
N LEU A 36 -15.15 3.58 -32.88
CA LEU A 36 -15.21 2.22 -32.34
C LEU A 36 -13.86 1.77 -31.77
N ILE A 37 -12.76 2.05 -32.47
CA ILE A 37 -11.40 1.74 -31.99
C ILE A 37 -11.05 2.57 -30.76
N GLY A 38 -11.45 3.84 -30.69
CA GLY A 38 -11.25 4.66 -29.49
C GLY A 38 -11.99 4.10 -28.28
N CYS A 39 -13.28 3.75 -28.44
CA CYS A 39 -14.06 3.09 -27.39
C CYS A 39 -13.45 1.75 -26.98
N TRP A 40 -12.98 0.96 -27.94
CA TRP A 40 -12.27 -0.30 -27.70
C TRP A 40 -10.97 -0.08 -26.91
N ALA A 41 -10.16 0.89 -27.29
CA ALA A 41 -8.90 1.21 -26.60
C ALA A 41 -9.14 1.57 -25.13
N VAL A 42 -10.18 2.38 -24.86
CA VAL A 42 -10.58 2.72 -23.49
C VAL A 42 -11.07 1.49 -22.75
N ALA A 43 -12.00 0.72 -23.33
CA ALA A 43 -12.60 -0.44 -22.68
C ALA A 43 -11.57 -1.52 -22.34
N VAL A 44 -10.69 -1.88 -23.29
CA VAL A 44 -9.64 -2.87 -23.09
C VAL A 44 -8.63 -2.38 -22.06
N THR A 45 -8.21 -1.11 -22.15
CA THR A 45 -7.19 -0.61 -21.23
C THR A 45 -7.70 -0.48 -19.81
N VAL A 46 -8.84 0.19 -19.61
CA VAL A 46 -9.43 0.35 -18.28
C VAL A 46 -9.84 -1.00 -17.72
N GLY A 47 -10.45 -1.86 -18.53
CA GLY A 47 -10.83 -3.21 -18.13
C GLY A 47 -9.63 -4.06 -17.69
N ALA A 48 -8.54 -4.07 -18.46
CA ALA A 48 -7.35 -4.84 -18.13
C ALA A 48 -6.67 -4.33 -16.85
N GLN A 49 -6.56 -3.01 -16.67
CA GLN A 49 -5.90 -2.41 -15.51
C GLN A 49 -6.71 -2.59 -14.24
N LEU A 50 -8.03 -2.37 -14.27
CA LEU A 50 -8.92 -2.60 -13.13
C LEU A 50 -8.98 -4.09 -12.78
N THR A 51 -9.19 -4.97 -13.75
CA THR A 51 -9.29 -6.42 -13.51
C THR A 51 -7.97 -6.97 -12.99
N GLY A 52 -6.84 -6.58 -13.59
CA GLY A 52 -5.51 -7.01 -13.15
C GLY A 52 -5.22 -6.57 -11.71
N TRP A 53 -5.52 -5.30 -11.38
CA TRP A 53 -5.40 -4.80 -10.02
C TRP A 53 -6.33 -5.56 -9.07
N SER A 54 -7.62 -5.69 -9.37
CA SER A 54 -8.56 -6.42 -8.51
C SER A 54 -8.16 -7.88 -8.26
N ILE A 55 -7.62 -8.58 -9.25
CA ILE A 55 -7.10 -9.94 -9.09
C ILE A 55 -5.89 -9.94 -8.15
N GLU A 56 -4.93 -9.04 -8.37
CA GLU A 56 -3.76 -8.88 -7.50
C GLU A 56 -4.20 -8.63 -6.05
N GLN A 57 -5.18 -7.76 -5.84
CA GLN A 57 -5.69 -7.46 -4.50
C GLN A 57 -6.37 -8.66 -3.85
N LEU A 58 -7.18 -9.41 -4.60
CA LEU A 58 -7.81 -10.64 -4.10
C LEU A 58 -6.78 -11.71 -3.72
N LEU A 59 -5.71 -11.82 -4.49
CA LEU A 59 -4.62 -12.77 -4.20
C LEU A 59 -3.82 -12.33 -2.97
N LEU A 60 -3.52 -11.04 -2.83
CA LEU A 60 -2.83 -10.49 -1.65
C LEU A 60 -3.63 -10.74 -0.37
N VAL A 61 -4.94 -10.54 -0.39
CA VAL A 61 -5.84 -10.89 0.72
C VAL A 61 -5.77 -12.38 1.06
N GLY A 62 -5.56 -13.24 0.06
CA GLY A 62 -5.32 -14.67 0.25
C GLY A 62 -3.88 -15.06 0.59
N GLY A 63 -2.97 -14.10 0.83
CA GLY A 63 -1.55 -14.35 1.11
C GLY A 63 -0.77 -14.89 -0.09
N VAL A 64 -1.23 -14.61 -1.31
CA VAL A 64 -0.58 -15.02 -2.56
C VAL A 64 -0.11 -13.77 -3.29
N SER A 65 1.19 -13.68 -3.55
CA SER A 65 1.73 -12.64 -4.40
C SER A 65 1.50 -12.96 -5.88
N LEU A 66 1.11 -11.96 -6.66
CA LEU A 66 1.03 -12.10 -8.11
C LEU A 66 2.44 -12.27 -8.68
N PRO A 67 2.71 -13.28 -9.53
CA PRO A 67 4.03 -13.44 -10.13
C PRO A 67 4.45 -12.18 -10.90
N ALA A 68 5.71 -11.76 -10.74
CA ALA A 68 6.22 -10.50 -11.30
C ALA A 68 6.07 -10.36 -12.83
N TRP A 69 5.90 -11.46 -13.57
CA TRP A 69 5.71 -11.45 -15.03
C TRP A 69 4.27 -11.16 -15.48
N VAL A 70 3.27 -11.26 -14.60
CA VAL A 70 1.85 -11.11 -14.97
C VAL A 70 1.53 -9.70 -15.46
N TRP A 71 2.03 -8.66 -14.77
CA TRP A 71 1.85 -7.28 -15.18
C TRP A 71 2.52 -6.95 -16.53
N PRO A 72 3.79 -7.34 -16.77
CA PRO A 72 4.40 -7.28 -18.09
C PRO A 72 3.57 -7.94 -19.19
N VAL A 73 3.07 -9.17 -18.96
CA VAL A 73 2.25 -9.89 -19.95
C VAL A 73 0.92 -9.18 -20.20
N THR A 74 0.26 -8.71 -19.13
CA THR A 74 -0.98 -7.93 -19.23
C THR A 74 -0.77 -6.65 -20.05
N GLY A 75 0.33 -5.93 -19.82
CA GLY A 75 0.71 -4.74 -20.57
C GLY A 75 0.95 -5.04 -22.05
N LEU A 76 1.71 -6.08 -22.37
CA LEU A 76 1.96 -6.50 -23.76
C LEU A 76 0.68 -6.97 -24.47
N ALA A 77 -0.16 -7.75 -23.81
CA ALA A 77 -1.42 -8.21 -24.37
C ALA A 77 -2.35 -7.04 -24.70
N ASN A 78 -2.47 -6.08 -23.77
CA ASN A 78 -3.23 -4.86 -23.98
C ASN A 78 -2.66 -4.03 -25.14
N ALA A 79 -1.33 -3.85 -25.19
CA ALA A 79 -0.64 -3.16 -26.28
C ALA A 79 -0.94 -3.79 -27.65
N VAL A 80 -1.03 -5.12 -27.75
CA VAL A 80 -1.40 -5.82 -29.00
C VAL A 80 -2.87 -5.61 -29.33
N LEU A 81 -3.78 -5.82 -28.37
CA LEU A 81 -5.23 -5.71 -28.56
C LEU A 81 -5.68 -4.30 -29.00
N VAL A 82 -4.98 -3.26 -28.54
CA VAL A 82 -5.22 -1.88 -28.96
C VAL A 82 -4.39 -1.48 -30.17
N GLY A 83 -3.12 -1.90 -30.21
CA GLY A 83 -2.16 -1.52 -31.24
C GLY A 83 -2.52 -2.04 -32.62
N VAL A 84 -3.03 -3.27 -32.75
CA VAL A 84 -3.40 -3.84 -34.05
C VAL A 84 -4.53 -3.03 -34.72
N PRO A 85 -5.70 -2.78 -34.08
CA PRO A 85 -6.72 -1.91 -34.65
C PRO A 85 -6.23 -0.48 -34.92
N ALA A 86 -5.46 0.11 -34.00
CA ALA A 86 -4.90 1.46 -34.18
C ALA A 86 -3.94 1.54 -35.38
N GLY A 87 -3.13 0.50 -35.61
CA GLY A 87 -2.24 0.38 -36.76
C GLY A 87 -2.99 0.28 -38.08
N LEU A 88 -4.09 -0.47 -38.13
CA LEU A 88 -4.96 -0.50 -39.31
C LEU A 88 -5.53 0.90 -39.61
N LEU A 89 -5.93 1.64 -38.57
CA LEU A 89 -6.40 3.02 -38.69
C LEU A 89 -5.29 3.99 -39.14
N ALA A 90 -4.03 3.70 -38.79
CA ALA A 90 -2.86 4.49 -39.18
C ALA A 90 -2.50 4.33 -40.67
N LEU A 91 -2.83 3.19 -41.27
CA LEU A 91 -2.34 2.78 -42.60
C LEU A 91 -3.41 2.84 -43.70
N LEU A 92 -4.62 2.35 -43.43
CA LEU A 92 -5.63 2.10 -44.46
C LEU A 92 -6.45 3.34 -44.90
N PRO A 93 -6.87 4.25 -44.00
CA PRO A 93 -7.74 5.36 -44.37
C PRO A 93 -7.07 6.40 -45.28
N ARG A 94 -7.84 6.97 -46.22
CA ARG A 94 -7.39 8.11 -47.04
C ARG A 94 -7.34 9.43 -46.26
N SER A 95 -8.13 9.55 -45.19
CA SER A 95 -8.19 10.76 -44.36
C SER A 95 -6.91 10.95 -43.54
N ALA A 96 -6.24 12.09 -43.73
CA ALA A 96 -5.03 12.44 -42.99
C ALA A 96 -5.27 12.50 -41.47
N THR A 97 -6.40 13.09 -41.03
CA THR A 97 -6.77 13.17 -39.62
C THR A 97 -6.94 11.78 -39.01
N VAL A 98 -7.63 10.87 -39.71
CA VAL A 98 -7.86 9.51 -39.19
C VAL A 98 -6.55 8.71 -39.11
N ARG A 99 -5.65 8.88 -40.09
CA ARG A 99 -4.31 8.26 -39.99
C ARG A 99 -3.48 8.84 -38.85
N ALA A 100 -3.57 10.14 -38.60
CA ALA A 100 -2.92 10.78 -37.45
C ALA A 100 -3.45 10.21 -36.13
N THR A 101 -4.79 10.06 -35.99
CA THR A 101 -5.41 9.34 -34.86
C THR A 101 -4.81 7.95 -34.67
N GLY A 102 -4.80 7.13 -35.72
CA GLY A 102 -4.30 5.76 -35.66
C GLY A 102 -2.82 5.69 -35.27
N ARG A 103 -1.99 6.60 -35.80
CA ARG A 103 -0.55 6.66 -35.45
C ARG A 103 -0.32 6.99 -33.98
N VAL A 104 -1.02 8.01 -33.47
CA VAL A 104 -0.89 8.42 -32.07
C VAL A 104 -1.36 7.31 -31.13
N TRP A 105 -2.47 6.64 -31.43
CA TRP A 105 -2.93 5.50 -30.62
C TRP A 105 -2.03 4.28 -30.73
N LEU A 106 -1.45 4.01 -31.92
CA LEU A 106 -0.47 2.94 -32.08
C LEU A 106 0.78 3.19 -31.23
N VAL A 107 1.34 4.40 -31.27
CA VAL A 107 2.50 4.77 -30.46
C VAL A 107 2.15 4.74 -28.97
N GLY A 108 0.97 5.21 -28.58
CA GLY A 108 0.46 5.10 -27.21
C GLY A 108 0.33 3.65 -26.74
N ALA A 109 -0.19 2.75 -27.57
CA ALA A 109 -0.30 1.33 -27.25
C ALA A 109 1.08 0.66 -27.11
N LEU A 110 2.05 1.01 -27.97
CA LEU A 110 3.43 0.55 -27.83
C LEU A 110 4.07 1.05 -26.53
N ALA A 111 3.84 2.31 -26.17
CA ALA A 111 4.31 2.88 -24.91
C ALA A 111 3.69 2.18 -23.70
N LEU A 112 2.39 1.86 -23.75
CA LEU A 112 1.71 1.06 -22.73
C LEU A 112 2.43 -0.27 -22.48
N GLY A 113 2.73 -1.00 -23.56
CA GLY A 113 3.43 -2.28 -23.47
C GLY A 113 4.83 -2.13 -22.89
N VAL A 114 5.61 -1.17 -23.42
CA VAL A 114 7.00 -0.95 -23.02
C VAL A 114 7.12 -0.46 -21.57
N PHE A 115 6.31 0.52 -21.16
CA PHE A 115 6.30 1.00 -19.78
C PHE A 115 5.74 -0.07 -18.83
N GLY A 116 4.76 -0.86 -19.28
CA GLY A 116 4.21 -1.99 -18.54
C GLY A 116 5.23 -3.09 -18.21
N LEU A 117 6.29 -3.27 -19.01
CA LEU A 117 7.37 -4.20 -18.69
C LEU A 117 8.10 -3.85 -17.38
N LEU A 118 8.14 -2.57 -17.03
CA LEU A 118 8.83 -2.09 -15.82
C LEU A 118 8.14 -2.55 -14.53
N ARG A 119 6.87 -2.98 -14.61
CA ARG A 119 6.12 -3.56 -13.49
C ARG A 119 6.60 -4.98 -13.11
N ALA A 120 7.65 -5.49 -13.74
CA ALA A 120 8.41 -6.63 -13.24
C ALA A 120 9.28 -6.27 -12.02
N ILE A 121 9.57 -4.98 -11.80
CA ILE A 121 10.29 -4.50 -10.61
C ILE A 121 9.33 -4.60 -9.41
N PRO A 122 9.72 -5.27 -8.31
CA PRO A 122 8.89 -5.36 -7.10
C PRO A 122 8.50 -3.99 -6.56
N LEU A 123 7.31 -3.88 -5.95
CA LEU A 123 6.77 -2.63 -5.39
C LEU A 123 7.77 -1.98 -4.43
N VAL A 124 8.29 -2.75 -3.47
CA VAL A 124 9.35 -2.39 -2.50
C VAL A 124 10.65 -1.82 -3.11
N HIS A 125 10.77 -1.76 -4.44
CA HIS A 125 11.87 -1.14 -5.18
C HIS A 125 11.38 0.02 -6.05
N GLN A 126 10.47 0.84 -5.53
CA GLN A 126 9.84 1.97 -6.22
C GLN A 126 10.84 2.97 -6.83
N GLU A 127 11.94 3.27 -6.15
CA GLU A 127 12.99 4.13 -6.71
C GLU A 127 13.62 3.51 -7.98
N GLY A 128 13.81 2.19 -8.00
CA GLY A 128 14.28 1.46 -9.18
C GLY A 128 13.29 1.53 -10.33
N TYR A 129 11.99 1.41 -10.03
CA TYR A 129 10.91 1.58 -11.01
C TYR A 129 10.91 2.99 -11.62
N LEU A 130 10.96 4.04 -10.79
CA LEU A 130 10.95 5.43 -11.25
C LEU A 130 12.21 5.77 -12.08
N ALA A 131 13.38 5.29 -11.67
CA ALA A 131 14.60 5.46 -12.46
C ALA A 131 14.49 4.80 -13.84
N ALA A 132 13.99 3.56 -13.89
CA ALA A 132 13.77 2.85 -15.15
C ALA A 132 12.72 3.56 -16.03
N LEU A 133 11.62 4.05 -15.44
CA LEU A 133 10.58 4.78 -16.14
C LEU A 133 11.11 6.07 -16.76
N THR A 134 11.91 6.83 -16.00
CA THR A 134 12.59 8.04 -16.51
C THR A 134 13.41 7.72 -17.76
N VAL A 135 14.26 6.68 -17.70
CA VAL A 135 15.12 6.28 -18.82
C VAL A 135 14.29 5.83 -20.03
N VAL A 136 13.33 4.93 -19.83
CA VAL A 136 12.55 4.33 -20.92
C VAL A 136 11.62 5.35 -21.57
N ALA A 137 10.97 6.24 -20.80
CA ALA A 137 10.12 7.31 -21.34
C ALA A 137 10.94 8.34 -22.14
N THR A 138 12.14 8.69 -21.65
CA THR A 138 13.10 9.57 -22.34
C THR A 138 13.53 8.95 -23.68
N LEU A 139 13.90 7.66 -23.68
CA LEU A 139 14.28 6.94 -24.89
C LEU A 139 13.11 6.86 -25.88
N ALA A 140 11.90 6.55 -25.41
CA ALA A 140 10.71 6.53 -26.24
C ALA A 140 10.44 7.89 -26.88
N ALA A 141 10.57 8.99 -26.13
CA ALA A 141 10.40 10.35 -26.63
C ALA A 141 11.44 10.68 -27.71
N THR A 142 12.71 10.34 -27.49
CA THR A 142 13.77 10.55 -28.49
C THR A 142 13.52 9.76 -29.78
N LEU A 143 13.04 8.52 -29.68
CA LEU A 143 12.78 7.66 -30.83
C LEU A 143 11.60 8.18 -31.66
N VAL A 144 10.52 8.59 -31.00
CA VAL A 144 9.35 9.20 -31.65
C VAL A 144 9.76 10.51 -32.34
N ARG A 145 10.51 11.38 -31.63
CA ARG A 145 11.01 12.65 -32.17
C ARG A 145 11.89 12.47 -33.41
N ARG A 146 12.80 11.49 -33.41
CA ARG A 146 13.68 11.22 -34.58
C ARG A 146 12.91 10.83 -35.84
N ARG A 147 11.72 10.25 -35.71
CA ARG A 147 10.86 9.88 -36.85
C ARG A 147 10.01 11.05 -37.36
N ALA A 148 9.85 12.11 -36.56
CA ALA A 148 9.15 13.32 -36.98
C ALA A 148 10.08 14.20 -37.84
N HIS A 149 9.82 14.28 -39.15
CA HIS A 149 10.59 15.11 -40.08
C HIS A 149 10.23 16.61 -39.92
N ARG A 150 10.85 17.31 -38.96
CA ARG A 150 11.23 18.74 -39.04
C ARG A 150 11.81 19.25 -37.70
N PRO A 151 12.83 20.12 -37.73
CA PRO A 151 13.28 20.85 -36.54
C PRO A 151 12.24 21.92 -36.14
N ASP A 152 12.01 22.07 -34.83
CA ASP A 152 11.22 23.16 -34.25
C ASP A 152 11.83 24.52 -34.66
N ARG A 153 10.97 25.46 -35.07
CA ARG A 153 11.37 26.86 -35.27
C ARG A 153 11.58 27.54 -33.91
N PRO A 154 12.47 28.55 -33.80
CA PRO A 154 12.74 29.23 -32.54
C PRO A 154 11.47 29.77 -31.86
N GLU A 155 11.43 29.69 -30.52
CA GLU A 155 10.28 30.08 -29.69
C GLU A 155 9.92 31.56 -29.90
N ARG A 156 8.66 31.82 -30.28
CA ARG A 156 8.10 33.17 -30.42
C ARG A 156 7.33 33.57 -29.16
N GLU A 157 7.07 34.86 -28.96
CA GLU A 157 6.29 35.38 -27.81
C GLU A 157 5.00 34.61 -27.46
N PRO A 158 4.17 34.13 -28.41
CA PRO A 158 2.94 33.38 -28.11
C PRO A 158 3.19 32.02 -27.45
N ALA A 159 4.37 31.41 -27.66
CA ALA A 159 4.74 30.14 -27.05
C ALA A 159 4.98 30.26 -25.54
N LEU A 160 5.53 31.40 -25.08
CA LEU A 160 5.76 31.68 -23.66
C LEU A 160 4.44 31.85 -22.89
N ILE A 161 3.44 32.52 -23.47
CA ILE A 161 2.13 32.71 -22.83
C ILE A 161 1.45 31.38 -22.59
N GLY A 162 1.39 30.53 -23.62
CA GLY A 162 0.71 29.25 -23.49
C GLY A 162 1.49 28.22 -22.67
N THR A 163 2.82 28.35 -22.58
CA THR A 163 3.61 27.60 -21.60
C THR A 163 3.23 27.99 -20.18
N GLY A 164 3.12 29.29 -19.87
CA GLY A 164 2.62 29.75 -18.56
C GLY A 164 1.22 29.23 -18.24
N LEU A 165 0.28 29.31 -19.19
CA LEU A 165 -1.08 28.77 -18.99
C LEU A 165 -1.11 27.25 -18.82
N ALA A 166 -0.23 26.51 -19.50
CA ALA A 166 -0.12 25.06 -19.32
C ALA A 166 0.47 24.69 -17.96
N ILE A 167 1.47 25.44 -17.48
CA ILE A 167 2.00 25.29 -16.12
C ILE A 167 0.89 25.58 -15.10
N ALA A 168 0.15 26.68 -15.27
CA ALA A 168 -0.99 27.00 -14.43
C ALA A 168 -2.04 25.87 -14.41
N ALA A 169 -2.44 25.35 -15.58
CA ALA A 169 -3.38 24.25 -15.66
C ALA A 169 -2.84 22.97 -14.99
N GLY A 170 -1.56 22.64 -15.21
CA GLY A 170 -0.91 21.50 -14.56
C GLY A 170 -0.84 21.64 -13.04
N LEU A 171 -0.50 22.83 -12.54
CA LEU A 171 -0.52 23.13 -11.10
C LEU A 171 -1.92 22.99 -10.51
N ALA A 172 -2.95 23.44 -11.21
CA ALA A 172 -4.33 23.29 -10.75
C ALA A 172 -4.75 21.81 -10.61
N LEU A 173 -4.29 20.93 -11.52
CA LEU A 173 -4.48 19.48 -11.40
C LEU A 173 -3.66 18.86 -10.27
N LEU A 174 -2.55 19.48 -9.89
CA LEU A 174 -1.68 19.01 -8.81
C LEU A 174 -2.16 19.44 -7.42
N LEU A 175 -2.97 20.51 -7.30
CA LEU A 175 -3.43 21.04 -6.00
C LEU A 175 -4.11 20.00 -5.09
N PRO A 176 -5.05 19.14 -5.58
CA PRO A 176 -5.66 18.13 -4.72
C PRO A 176 -4.64 17.14 -4.14
N TRP A 177 -3.60 16.80 -4.91
CA TRP A 177 -2.54 15.90 -4.47
C TRP A 177 -1.63 16.55 -3.43
N LEU A 178 -1.32 17.85 -3.58
CA LEU A 178 -0.52 18.59 -2.60
C LEU A 178 -1.25 18.77 -1.26
N TRP A 179 -2.58 18.69 -1.29
CA TRP A 179 -3.38 18.70 -0.07
C TRP A 179 -3.51 17.31 0.55
N LEU A 180 -3.79 16.30 -0.25
CA LEU A 180 -4.22 14.97 0.23
C LEU A 180 -3.12 13.90 0.22
N GLY A 181 -1.98 14.17 -0.40
CA GLY A 181 -0.85 13.26 -0.49
C GLY A 181 0.37 13.77 0.27
N ALA A 182 1.38 12.90 0.35
CA ALA A 182 2.65 13.18 1.01
C ALA A 182 3.81 12.74 0.11
N LEU A 183 4.92 13.47 0.15
CA LEU A 183 6.12 13.11 -0.60
C LEU A 183 6.82 11.92 0.03
N GLY A 184 7.33 11.01 -0.80
CA GLY A 184 8.17 9.91 -0.35
C GLY A 184 9.57 10.36 0.05
N GLY A 185 10.56 9.50 -0.16
CA GLY A 185 11.97 9.84 0.08
C GLY A 185 12.47 10.98 -0.82
N ARG A 186 13.59 11.62 -0.46
CA ARG A 186 14.18 12.68 -1.31
C ARG A 186 14.56 12.18 -2.69
N LEU A 187 15.19 11.02 -2.76
CA LEU A 187 15.63 10.41 -4.02
C LEU A 187 14.41 9.93 -4.81
N GLU A 188 13.52 9.17 -4.17
CA GLU A 188 12.24 8.75 -4.75
C GLU A 188 11.45 9.94 -5.34
N SER A 189 11.25 11.01 -4.58
CA SER A 189 10.53 12.20 -5.03
C SER A 189 11.24 12.89 -6.21
N ALA A 190 12.57 12.97 -6.19
CA ALA A 190 13.34 13.49 -7.32
C ALA A 190 13.15 12.63 -8.57
N LEU A 191 13.19 11.30 -8.42
CA LEU A 191 12.96 10.34 -9.51
C LEU A 191 11.52 10.36 -10.02
N ALA A 192 10.54 10.61 -9.14
CA ALA A 192 9.15 10.77 -9.51
C ALA A 192 8.96 12.05 -10.35
N LEU A 193 9.57 13.16 -9.93
CA LEU A 193 9.57 14.41 -10.70
C LEU A 193 10.24 14.26 -12.07
N THR A 194 11.39 13.57 -12.14
CA THR A 194 12.06 13.32 -13.43
C THR A 194 11.26 12.36 -14.32
N SER A 195 10.61 11.36 -13.73
CA SER A 195 9.72 10.44 -14.44
C SER A 195 8.53 11.19 -15.03
N ALA A 196 7.89 12.03 -14.22
CA ALA A 196 6.79 12.87 -14.64
C ALA A 196 7.21 13.84 -15.76
N ALA A 197 8.39 14.47 -15.66
CA ALA A 197 8.95 15.30 -16.72
C ALA A 197 9.22 14.50 -18.00
N ALA A 198 9.76 13.28 -17.90
CA ALA A 198 10.02 12.40 -19.03
C ALA A 198 8.72 11.96 -19.72
N LEU A 199 7.66 11.66 -18.96
CA LEU A 199 6.31 11.38 -19.49
C LEU A 199 5.70 12.61 -20.17
N GLY A 200 5.86 13.79 -19.58
CA GLY A 200 5.47 15.06 -20.22
C GLY A 200 6.20 15.28 -21.54
N TRP A 201 7.51 15.02 -21.59
CA TRP A 201 8.26 15.10 -22.83
C TRP A 201 7.82 14.05 -23.85
N PHE A 202 7.54 12.82 -23.43
CA PHE A 202 6.97 11.80 -24.29
C PHE A 202 5.62 12.26 -24.88
N ALA A 203 4.71 12.75 -24.06
CA ALA A 203 3.42 13.29 -24.49
C ALA A 203 3.57 14.47 -25.47
N THR A 204 4.60 15.30 -25.29
CA THR A 204 4.96 16.39 -26.20
C THR A 204 5.32 15.87 -27.59
N THR A 205 6.09 14.78 -27.66
CA THR A 205 6.47 14.15 -28.93
C THR A 205 5.34 13.33 -29.55
N LEU A 206 4.40 12.85 -28.73
CA LEU A 206 3.24 12.07 -29.16
C LEU A 206 2.13 12.95 -29.74
N LEU A 207 1.86 14.10 -29.10
CA LEU A 207 0.82 15.06 -29.48
C LEU A 207 1.44 16.29 -30.15
N ASP A 208 2.19 16.03 -31.23
CA ASP A 208 2.98 17.03 -31.94
C ASP A 208 2.14 17.95 -32.85
N GLN A 209 2.82 18.87 -33.55
CA GLN A 209 2.16 19.83 -34.45
C GLN A 209 1.42 19.13 -35.60
N ASP A 210 1.94 18.00 -36.10
CA ASP A 210 1.33 17.28 -37.22
C ASP A 210 0.03 16.59 -36.79
N PHE A 211 -0.03 16.06 -35.56
CA PHE A 211 -1.26 15.56 -34.96
C PHE A 211 -2.33 16.65 -34.88
N TRP A 212 -2.01 17.80 -34.26
CA TRP A 212 -2.98 18.87 -34.04
C TRP A 212 -3.44 19.55 -35.34
N ALA A 213 -2.57 19.62 -36.36
CA ALA A 213 -2.92 20.16 -37.67
C ALA A 213 -4.14 19.47 -38.31
N GLY A 214 -4.36 18.17 -38.05
CA GLY A 214 -5.52 17.42 -38.54
C GLY A 214 -6.87 17.84 -37.92
N TYR A 215 -6.84 18.59 -36.81
CA TYR A 215 -8.02 19.07 -36.09
C TYR A 215 -8.16 20.60 -36.12
N GLU A 216 -7.06 21.33 -36.33
CA GLU A 216 -7.04 22.79 -36.47
C GLU A 216 -7.51 23.25 -37.86
N ARG A 217 -7.36 22.43 -38.91
CA ARG A 217 -7.71 22.78 -40.29
C ARG A 217 -8.54 21.69 -40.98
N HIS A 218 -9.44 22.13 -41.86
CA HIS A 218 -10.13 21.29 -42.82
C HIS A 218 -9.19 20.88 -43.97
N ALA A 219 -9.58 19.86 -44.74
CA ALA A 219 -8.81 19.36 -45.88
C ALA A 219 -8.63 20.42 -46.99
N ASP A 220 -9.49 21.44 -47.03
CA ASP A 220 -9.44 22.60 -47.91
C ASP A 220 -8.59 23.76 -47.34
N GLY A 221 -7.94 23.57 -46.19
CA GLY A 221 -7.08 24.55 -45.53
C GLY A 221 -7.80 25.56 -44.63
N ARG A 222 -9.14 25.54 -44.56
CA ARG A 222 -9.92 26.45 -43.69
C ARG A 222 -9.75 26.09 -42.21
N PRO A 223 -9.71 27.07 -41.29
CA PRO A 223 -9.67 26.79 -39.86
C PRO A 223 -10.93 26.04 -39.41
N ALA A 224 -10.74 24.98 -38.63
CA ALA A 224 -11.81 24.19 -38.07
C ALA A 224 -12.49 24.88 -36.88
N GLY A 225 -13.77 24.60 -36.66
CA GLY A 225 -14.52 25.12 -35.52
C GLY A 225 -13.98 24.61 -34.18
N ALA A 226 -14.16 25.41 -33.12
CA ALA A 226 -13.70 25.12 -31.77
C ALA A 226 -14.12 23.74 -31.24
N ALA A 227 -15.33 23.31 -31.57
CA ALA A 227 -15.85 22.00 -31.18
C ALA A 227 -15.01 20.85 -31.75
N ARG A 228 -14.51 20.96 -32.98
CA ARG A 228 -13.69 19.91 -33.60
C ARG A 228 -12.31 19.81 -32.96
N LEU A 229 -11.68 20.94 -32.65
CA LEU A 229 -10.38 20.92 -31.97
C LEU A 229 -10.51 20.42 -30.53
N VAL A 230 -11.42 21.01 -29.75
CA VAL A 230 -11.49 20.76 -28.31
C VAL A 230 -12.19 19.43 -27.99
N LEU A 231 -13.32 19.12 -28.62
CA LEU A 231 -14.05 17.90 -28.31
C LEU A 231 -13.42 16.69 -29.00
N LEU A 232 -13.24 16.74 -30.32
CA LEU A 232 -12.72 15.58 -31.07
C LEU A 232 -11.20 15.44 -30.91
N GLY A 233 -10.44 16.51 -31.09
CA GLY A 233 -8.99 16.49 -30.88
C GLY A 233 -8.62 16.19 -29.42
N GLY A 234 -9.33 16.81 -28.47
CA GLY A 234 -9.18 16.54 -27.04
C GLY A 234 -9.51 15.10 -26.65
N LEU A 235 -10.58 14.51 -27.21
CA LEU A 235 -10.92 13.10 -26.98
C LEU A 235 -9.83 12.16 -27.51
N VAL A 236 -9.34 12.39 -28.74
CA VAL A 236 -8.29 11.55 -29.33
C VAL A 236 -6.98 11.66 -28.55
N ALA A 237 -6.61 12.88 -28.13
CA ALA A 237 -5.48 13.11 -27.25
C ALA A 237 -5.67 12.44 -25.89
N GLY A 238 -6.88 12.47 -25.33
CA GLY A 238 -7.22 11.80 -24.08
C GLY A 238 -7.06 10.29 -24.16
N VAL A 239 -7.50 9.64 -25.24
CA VAL A 239 -7.26 8.21 -25.48
C VAL A 239 -5.76 7.90 -25.59
N ALA A 240 -4.97 8.78 -26.22
CA ALA A 240 -3.53 8.61 -26.29
C ALA A 240 -2.86 8.67 -24.90
N LEU A 241 -3.25 9.66 -24.09
CA LEU A 241 -2.77 9.82 -22.72
C LEU A 241 -3.27 8.69 -21.79
N LEU A 242 -4.45 8.12 -22.05
CA LEU A 242 -4.96 6.93 -21.37
C LEU A 242 -4.08 5.71 -21.61
N LEU A 243 -3.57 5.53 -22.84
CA LEU A 243 -2.65 4.44 -23.13
C LEU A 243 -1.29 4.64 -22.44
N VAL A 244 -0.79 5.88 -22.40
CA VAL A 244 0.41 6.21 -21.61
C VAL A 244 0.18 5.91 -20.13
N ALA A 245 -0.92 6.40 -19.56
CA ALA A 245 -1.30 6.18 -18.16
C ALA A 245 -1.41 4.68 -17.82
N GLY A 246 -2.01 3.89 -18.71
CA GLY A 246 -2.17 2.45 -18.53
C GLY A 246 -0.84 1.68 -18.41
N GLY A 247 0.26 2.22 -18.95
CA GLY A 247 1.59 1.63 -18.81
C GLY A 247 2.41 2.17 -17.63
N THR A 248 1.94 3.23 -16.95
CA THR A 248 2.70 3.94 -15.89
C THR A 248 2.13 3.66 -14.51
N GLY A 249 2.99 3.64 -13.49
CA GLY A 249 2.63 3.37 -12.10
C GLY A 249 2.38 1.88 -11.81
N PRO A 250 2.89 1.33 -10.69
CA PRO A 250 2.50 0.02 -10.17
C PRO A 250 1.56 0.17 -8.95
N GLY A 251 1.05 -0.94 -8.39
CA GLY A 251 0.40 -0.96 -7.05
C GLY A 251 -0.93 -0.23 -6.91
N GLY A 252 -1.53 0.26 -8.00
CA GLY A 252 -2.77 1.05 -7.98
C GLY A 252 -2.57 2.51 -8.41
N SER A 253 -1.32 3.01 -8.38
CA SER A 253 -0.99 4.35 -8.91
C SER A 253 -1.37 4.53 -10.39
N GLN A 254 -1.38 3.43 -11.17
CA GLN A 254 -1.88 3.42 -12.55
C GLN A 254 -3.37 3.78 -12.65
N LEU A 255 -4.18 3.40 -11.66
CA LEU A 255 -5.62 3.71 -11.66
C LEU A 255 -5.84 5.20 -11.43
N ALA A 256 -5.06 5.81 -10.53
CA ALA A 256 -5.05 7.26 -10.37
C ALA A 256 -4.58 7.98 -11.65
N ALA A 257 -3.51 7.51 -12.28
CA ALA A 257 -3.02 8.08 -13.54
C ALA A 257 -4.08 7.99 -14.67
N LEU A 258 -4.84 6.89 -14.73
CA LEU A 258 -5.95 6.69 -15.68
C LEU A 258 -7.11 7.67 -15.45
N LEU A 259 -7.29 8.21 -14.25
CA LEU A 259 -8.28 9.25 -13.98
C LEU A 259 -7.76 10.66 -14.32
N VAL A 260 -6.47 10.92 -14.08
CA VAL A 260 -5.89 12.27 -14.16
C VAL A 260 -5.40 12.63 -15.57
N LEU A 261 -4.69 11.73 -16.26
CA LEU A 261 -4.02 12.06 -17.52
C LEU A 261 -4.95 12.19 -18.73
N PRO A 262 -5.96 11.33 -18.95
CA PRO A 262 -6.81 11.43 -20.16
C PRO A 262 -7.57 12.77 -20.28
N PRO A 263 -8.19 13.30 -19.21
CA PRO A 263 -8.84 14.61 -19.24
C PRO A 263 -7.91 15.76 -19.64
N ALA A 264 -6.61 15.67 -19.35
CA ALA A 264 -5.63 16.69 -19.74
C ALA A 264 -5.58 16.90 -21.26
N GLY A 265 -5.97 15.89 -22.07
CA GLY A 265 -6.08 16.03 -23.53
C GLY A 265 -7.06 17.13 -23.96
N PHE A 266 -8.17 17.29 -23.24
CA PHE A 266 -9.14 18.38 -23.49
C PHE A 266 -8.54 19.74 -23.12
N THR A 267 -7.78 19.80 -22.03
CA THR A 267 -7.09 21.02 -21.58
C THR A 267 -5.99 21.44 -22.55
N VAL A 268 -5.20 20.49 -23.08
CA VAL A 268 -4.23 20.77 -24.16
C VAL A 268 -4.95 21.35 -25.37
N ALA A 269 -6.06 20.73 -25.81
CA ALA A 269 -6.82 21.19 -26.97
C ALA A 269 -7.42 22.61 -26.75
N ALA A 270 -7.89 22.89 -25.54
CA ALA A 270 -8.38 24.21 -25.14
C ALA A 270 -7.27 25.28 -25.16
N LEU A 271 -6.08 24.95 -24.65
CA LEU A 271 -4.92 25.85 -24.67
C LEU A 271 -4.42 26.14 -26.09
N ARG A 272 -4.46 25.14 -27.00
CA ARG A 272 -4.12 25.35 -28.42
C ARG A 272 -5.08 26.26 -29.15
N ARG A 273 -6.36 26.29 -28.73
CA ARG A 273 -7.34 27.24 -29.26
C ARG A 273 -7.04 28.68 -28.86
N LEU A 274 -6.53 28.87 -27.64
CA LEU A 274 -6.30 30.17 -26.99
C LEU A 274 -5.20 31.03 -27.60
N GLY A 275 -4.41 30.46 -28.49
CA GLY A 275 -3.38 31.16 -29.26
C GLY A 275 -2.59 30.11 -30.04
N HIS A 276 -2.07 30.47 -31.22
CA HIS A 276 -1.25 29.58 -32.03
C HIS A 276 0.02 29.18 -31.26
N LEU A 277 -0.11 28.13 -30.45
CA LEU A 277 0.93 27.43 -29.71
C LEU A 277 1.86 26.77 -30.73
N ALA A 278 2.78 27.58 -31.27
CA ALA A 278 3.78 27.11 -32.24
C ALA A 278 4.81 26.15 -31.61
N GLY A 279 4.81 26.00 -30.28
CA GLY A 279 5.69 25.10 -29.55
C GLY A 279 4.93 23.90 -28.98
N SER A 280 5.64 22.78 -28.84
CA SER A 280 5.17 21.54 -28.26
C SER A 280 5.28 21.53 -26.73
N ALA A 281 6.11 22.41 -26.15
CA ALA A 281 6.39 22.55 -24.71
C ALA A 281 5.16 22.65 -23.77
N PRO A 282 4.06 23.34 -24.10
CA PRO A 282 2.88 23.42 -23.23
C PRO A 282 2.26 22.05 -22.88
N THR A 283 2.23 21.12 -23.84
CA THR A 283 1.73 19.76 -23.61
C THR A 283 2.55 19.07 -22.53
N GLY A 284 3.88 19.19 -22.59
CA GLY A 284 4.78 18.53 -21.65
C GLY A 284 4.69 19.05 -20.24
N TRP A 285 4.56 20.37 -20.06
CA TRP A 285 4.36 20.96 -18.73
C TRP A 285 3.05 20.51 -18.08
N LEU A 286 1.95 20.55 -18.84
CA LEU A 286 0.64 20.14 -18.32
C LEU A 286 0.61 18.65 -17.96
N VAL A 287 1.02 17.78 -18.87
CA VAL A 287 0.99 16.32 -18.65
C VAL A 287 2.02 15.91 -17.58
N GLY A 288 3.20 16.52 -17.60
CA GLY A 288 4.23 16.26 -16.58
C GLY A 288 3.75 16.63 -15.19
N LEU A 289 3.24 17.85 -14.98
CA LEU A 289 2.70 18.27 -13.68
C LEU A 289 1.51 17.41 -13.22
N ALA A 290 0.62 17.02 -14.15
CA ALA A 290 -0.48 16.11 -13.85
C ALA A 290 -0.01 14.72 -13.43
N ALA A 291 1.12 14.24 -13.95
CA ALA A 291 1.72 12.96 -13.58
C ALA A 291 2.45 13.00 -12.24
N VAL A 292 2.82 14.18 -11.71
CA VAL A 292 3.51 14.28 -10.41
C VAL A 292 2.66 13.72 -9.29
N GLY A 293 1.35 13.99 -9.26
CA GLY A 293 0.45 13.52 -8.21
C GLY A 293 0.52 12.00 -8.00
N PRO A 294 0.09 11.19 -9.00
CA PRO A 294 0.12 9.73 -8.90
C PRO A 294 1.51 9.10 -8.74
N LEU A 295 2.60 9.80 -9.09
CA LEU A 295 3.96 9.23 -9.03
C LEU A 295 4.76 9.62 -7.79
N ALA A 296 4.51 10.81 -7.22
CA ALA A 296 5.34 11.37 -6.15
C ALA A 296 4.61 11.49 -4.81
N LEU A 297 3.28 11.70 -4.84
CA LEU A 297 2.50 12.07 -3.65
C LEU A 297 1.74 10.92 -3.01
N VAL A 298 1.89 9.71 -3.56
CA VAL A 298 1.28 8.48 -3.04
C VAL A 298 2.24 7.31 -3.18
N ASP A 299 2.14 6.39 -2.23
CA ASP A 299 2.95 5.18 -2.21
C ASP A 299 2.21 4.00 -2.87
N PRO A 300 2.77 3.36 -3.92
CA PRO A 300 2.19 2.14 -4.47
C PRO A 300 1.99 1.00 -3.46
N GLU A 301 2.81 0.92 -2.41
CA GLU A 301 2.62 -0.10 -1.37
C GLU A 301 1.38 0.17 -0.52
N GLU A 302 1.16 1.44 -0.16
CA GLU A 302 0.03 1.88 0.68
C GLU A 302 -1.31 1.96 -0.08
N ILE A 303 -1.30 1.95 -1.42
CA ILE A 303 -2.53 1.96 -2.23
C ILE A 303 -3.11 0.54 -2.44
N SER A 304 -2.41 -0.51 -1.99
CA SER A 304 -2.91 -1.90 -2.03
C SER A 304 -3.98 -2.17 -0.95
N ILE A 305 -4.93 -3.09 -1.21
CA ILE A 305 -6.18 -3.35 -0.46
C ILE A 305 -5.97 -3.81 0.99
N LEU A 306 -4.75 -4.13 1.41
CA LEU A 306 -4.43 -4.46 2.81
C LEU A 306 -4.89 -3.35 3.79
N LEU A 307 -5.17 -2.14 3.30
CA LEU A 307 -5.64 -0.98 4.06
C LEU A 307 -7.08 -0.51 3.75
N ALA A 308 -7.98 -1.36 3.26
CA ALA A 308 -9.36 -0.97 2.93
C ALA A 308 -10.24 -0.72 4.18
N THR A 309 -9.77 0.09 5.13
CA THR A 309 -10.61 0.79 6.11
C THR A 309 -11.24 2.02 5.44
N THR A 310 -12.22 2.65 6.09
CA THR A 310 -13.10 3.63 5.42
C THR A 310 -12.41 4.95 5.02
N ARG A 311 -11.17 5.24 5.45
CA ARG A 311 -10.43 6.49 5.14
C ARG A 311 -8.88 6.37 5.13
N ASP A 312 -8.30 5.27 4.64
CA ASP A 312 -6.84 5.13 4.50
C ASP A 312 -6.29 5.72 3.17
N VAL A 313 -5.01 5.53 2.84
CA VAL A 313 -4.32 6.06 1.65
C VAL A 313 -5.05 5.76 0.33
N PRO A 314 -5.62 4.55 0.07
CA PRO A 314 -6.40 4.32 -1.14
C PRO A 314 -7.60 5.28 -1.28
N TYR A 315 -8.27 5.61 -0.17
CA TYR A 315 -9.40 6.54 -0.15
C TYR A 315 -8.96 7.96 -0.52
N TRP A 316 -7.90 8.47 0.12
CA TRP A 316 -7.39 9.82 -0.15
C TRP A 316 -6.81 9.96 -1.56
N THR A 317 -6.17 8.90 -2.06
CA THR A 317 -5.70 8.80 -3.45
C THR A 317 -6.87 8.90 -4.43
N ALA A 318 -7.95 8.15 -4.19
CA ALA A 318 -9.14 8.19 -5.03
C ALA A 318 -9.80 9.57 -5.01
N LEU A 319 -9.86 10.22 -3.84
CA LEU A 319 -10.40 11.58 -3.70
C LEU A 319 -9.55 12.61 -4.46
N ALA A 320 -8.22 12.56 -4.33
CA ALA A 320 -7.30 13.43 -5.05
C ALA A 320 -7.39 13.25 -6.58
N ALA A 321 -7.43 12.00 -7.04
CA ALA A 321 -7.61 11.67 -8.45
C ALA A 321 -8.96 12.15 -8.99
N GLY A 322 -10.05 11.94 -8.25
CA GLY A 322 -11.40 12.38 -8.60
C GLY A 322 -11.54 13.91 -8.65
N ALA A 323 -10.96 14.62 -7.68
CA ALA A 323 -10.93 16.09 -7.68
C ALA A 323 -10.12 16.63 -8.87
N SER A 324 -8.98 16.02 -9.17
CA SER A 324 -8.15 16.37 -10.32
C SER A 324 -8.88 16.15 -11.65
N LEU A 325 -9.59 15.02 -11.79
CA LEU A 325 -10.47 14.73 -12.92
C LEU A 325 -11.53 15.83 -13.09
N ALA A 326 -12.21 16.23 -12.01
CA ALA A 326 -13.22 17.28 -12.06
C ALA A 326 -12.62 18.63 -12.51
N ILE A 327 -11.45 19.02 -11.98
CA ILE A 327 -10.74 20.24 -12.38
C ILE A 327 -10.37 20.18 -13.87
N ALA A 328 -9.85 19.04 -14.35
CA ALA A 328 -9.48 18.87 -15.75
C ALA A 328 -10.68 18.96 -16.70
N LEU A 329 -11.81 18.35 -16.34
CA LEU A 329 -13.03 18.42 -17.14
C LEU A 329 -13.61 19.84 -17.17
N LEU A 330 -13.62 20.55 -16.04
CA LEU A 330 -14.04 21.95 -15.98
C LEU A 330 -13.11 22.86 -16.81
N ALA A 331 -11.80 22.66 -16.70
CA ALA A 331 -10.79 23.44 -17.43
C ALA A 331 -10.79 23.13 -18.94
N GLY A 332 -11.04 21.88 -19.35
CA GLY A 332 -11.05 21.46 -20.76
C GLY A 332 -12.40 21.70 -21.44
N LEU A 333 -13.47 21.09 -20.92
CA LEU A 333 -14.82 21.12 -21.52
C LEU A 333 -15.54 22.43 -21.22
N GLY A 334 -15.47 22.91 -19.96
CA GLY A 334 -16.08 24.19 -19.58
C GLY A 334 -15.50 25.34 -20.38
N TYR A 335 -14.17 25.40 -20.50
CA TYR A 335 -13.48 26.38 -21.34
C TYR A 335 -13.81 26.23 -22.83
N GLY A 336 -13.78 25.00 -23.35
CA GLY A 336 -14.08 24.67 -24.74
C GLY A 336 -15.49 25.06 -25.18
N LEU A 337 -16.49 24.78 -24.33
CA LEU A 337 -17.91 24.97 -24.62
C LEU A 337 -18.41 26.39 -24.29
N ALA A 338 -17.99 26.98 -23.16
CA ALA A 338 -18.46 28.31 -22.75
C ALA A 338 -17.90 29.43 -23.63
N PHE A 339 -16.64 29.36 -24.04
CA PHE A 339 -16.01 30.34 -24.92
C PHE A 339 -16.12 29.98 -26.40
N GLY A 340 -16.82 28.89 -26.76
CA GLY A 340 -17.20 28.58 -28.15
C GLY A 340 -17.90 29.74 -28.89
N ARG A 341 -18.57 30.61 -28.12
CA ARG A 341 -19.36 31.75 -28.64
C ARG A 341 -18.66 33.11 -28.53
N VAL A 342 -17.59 33.23 -27.75
CA VAL A 342 -16.91 34.51 -27.48
C VAL A 342 -15.53 34.47 -28.13
N ARG A 343 -15.23 35.44 -29.01
CA ARG A 343 -13.85 35.72 -29.47
C ARG A 343 -13.06 36.32 -28.30
N ALA A 344 -12.72 35.51 -27.30
CA ALA A 344 -11.80 35.93 -26.25
C ALA A 344 -10.42 36.12 -26.89
N GLY A 345 -9.83 37.31 -26.74
CA GLY A 345 -8.46 37.58 -27.16
C GLY A 345 -7.47 36.74 -26.35
N VAL A 346 -6.28 36.50 -26.90
CA VAL A 346 -5.19 35.84 -26.18
C VAL A 346 -4.94 36.61 -24.87
N PRO A 347 -4.94 35.96 -23.70
CA PRO A 347 -4.66 36.65 -22.44
C PRO A 347 -3.28 37.30 -22.49
N ARG A 348 -3.15 38.49 -21.89
CA ARG A 348 -1.87 39.21 -21.84
C ARG A 348 -0.82 38.36 -21.10
N ARG A 349 0.45 38.45 -21.50
CA ARG A 349 1.59 37.80 -20.82
C ARG A 349 1.57 38.00 -19.31
N ALA A 350 1.29 39.23 -18.88
CA ALA A 350 1.17 39.57 -17.46
C ALA A 350 0.10 38.74 -16.75
N VAL A 351 -1.07 38.52 -17.36
CA VAL A 351 -2.15 37.71 -16.77
C VAL A 351 -1.74 36.25 -16.65
N ALA A 352 -1.17 35.65 -17.70
CA ALA A 352 -0.70 34.27 -17.66
C ALA A 352 0.42 34.08 -16.61
N ALA A 353 1.35 35.03 -16.53
CA ALA A 353 2.41 35.04 -15.51
C ALA A 353 1.83 35.19 -14.09
N THR A 354 0.92 36.14 -13.87
CA THR A 354 0.27 36.34 -12.57
C THR A 354 -0.49 35.09 -12.13
N VAL A 355 -1.31 34.48 -13.01
CA VAL A 355 -2.05 33.25 -12.68
C VAL A 355 -1.08 32.12 -12.33
N THR A 356 0.00 31.96 -13.09
CA THR A 356 1.02 30.95 -12.81
C THR A 356 1.66 31.18 -11.45
N VAL A 357 2.09 32.41 -11.15
CA VAL A 357 2.69 32.78 -9.85
C VAL A 357 1.71 32.53 -8.71
N VAL A 358 0.44 32.93 -8.85
CA VAL A 358 -0.60 32.69 -7.85
C VAL A 358 -0.76 31.19 -7.59
N LEU A 359 -0.78 30.35 -8.63
CA LEU A 359 -0.92 28.90 -8.47
C LEU A 359 0.34 28.24 -7.89
N VAL A 360 1.54 28.75 -8.20
CA VAL A 360 2.78 28.31 -7.54
C VAL A 360 2.75 28.63 -6.06
N LEU A 361 2.35 29.85 -5.70
CA LEU A 361 2.22 30.27 -4.30
C LEU A 361 1.11 29.49 -3.58
N ALA A 362 -0.02 29.23 -4.24
CA ALA A 362 -1.10 28.41 -3.70
C ALA A 362 -0.67 26.95 -3.52
N ALA A 363 0.06 26.37 -4.48
CA ALA A 363 0.61 25.02 -4.37
C ALA A 363 1.57 24.90 -3.17
N GLY A 364 2.49 25.85 -3.01
CA GLY A 364 3.38 25.91 -1.85
C GLY A 364 2.63 26.12 -0.53
N GLY A 365 1.67 27.05 -0.50
CA GLY A 365 0.87 27.34 0.70
C GLY A 365 -0.05 26.20 1.11
N ILE A 366 -0.64 25.48 0.14
CA ILE A 366 -1.45 24.28 0.39
C ILE A 366 -0.56 23.17 0.96
N TYR A 367 0.54 22.84 0.30
CA TYR A 367 1.40 21.74 0.75
C TYR A 367 2.00 22.01 2.14
N LEU A 368 2.49 23.22 2.39
CA LEU A 368 3.12 23.59 3.67
C LEU A 368 2.12 23.89 4.79
N GLY A 369 0.87 24.24 4.46
CA GLY A 369 -0.13 24.69 5.44
C GLY A 369 -1.25 23.68 5.72
N LEU A 370 -1.85 23.11 4.67
CA LEU A 370 -2.98 22.17 4.75
C LEU A 370 -2.61 20.73 4.40
N GLY A 371 -1.51 20.54 3.68
CA GLY A 371 -1.01 19.25 3.23
C GLY A 371 -0.13 18.55 4.25
N GLN A 372 0.65 17.59 3.76
CA GLN A 372 1.54 16.75 4.58
C GLN A 372 3.02 17.05 4.25
N PRO A 373 3.60 18.13 4.81
CA PRO A 373 4.97 18.52 4.53
C PRO A 373 5.96 17.58 5.21
N GLY A 374 6.89 17.01 4.44
CA GLY A 374 7.87 16.09 4.98
C GLY A 374 8.54 15.26 3.89
N TRP A 375 9.41 14.35 4.33
CA TRP A 375 10.01 13.32 3.48
C TRP A 375 9.76 11.98 4.17
N TYR A 376 8.89 11.18 3.59
CA TYR A 376 8.47 9.88 4.13
C TYR A 376 9.09 8.78 3.27
N GLY A 377 10.42 8.72 3.30
CA GLY A 377 11.18 7.76 2.50
C GLY A 377 11.55 6.53 3.29
N GLU A 378 11.92 5.49 2.56
CA GLU A 378 12.36 4.22 3.14
C GLU A 378 13.42 4.40 4.22
N ARG A 379 13.20 3.71 5.33
CA ARG A 379 14.17 3.52 6.40
C ARG A 379 14.81 2.15 6.22
N LEU A 380 15.99 1.97 6.79
CA LEU A 380 16.76 0.74 6.66
C LEU A 380 16.86 0.08 8.01
N PHE A 381 16.36 -1.15 8.14
CA PHE A 381 16.50 -1.93 9.35
C PHE A 381 17.76 -2.81 9.25
N VAL A 382 18.81 -2.41 9.95
CA VAL A 382 20.15 -3.00 9.87
C VAL A 382 20.32 -3.99 11.01
N VAL A 383 20.37 -5.29 10.70
CA VAL A 383 20.61 -6.34 11.70
C VAL A 383 22.10 -6.64 11.76
N LEU A 384 22.68 -6.62 12.96
CA LEU A 384 24.09 -6.93 13.18
C LEU A 384 24.32 -8.45 13.32
N LYS A 385 25.51 -8.92 12.95
CA LYS A 385 25.88 -10.34 13.07
C LYS A 385 25.97 -10.82 14.52
N GLU A 386 26.51 -9.99 15.40
CA GLU A 386 26.59 -10.32 16.83
C GLU A 386 25.18 -10.22 17.44
N GLN A 387 24.65 -11.32 17.96
CA GLN A 387 23.44 -11.36 18.77
C GLN A 387 23.81 -11.84 20.18
N ALA A 388 23.03 -11.47 21.19
CA ALA A 388 23.35 -11.83 22.58
C ALA A 388 23.24 -13.34 22.79
N PRO A 389 24.21 -13.98 23.50
CA PRO A 389 24.11 -15.40 23.86
C PRO A 389 23.15 -15.58 25.04
N LEU A 390 22.05 -16.32 24.81
CA LEU A 390 20.96 -16.51 25.79
C LEU A 390 20.61 -17.98 26.09
N ASP A 391 21.19 -18.94 25.35
CA ASP A 391 20.78 -20.36 25.41
C ASP A 391 20.93 -20.96 26.83
N ASP A 392 21.93 -20.54 27.59
CA ASP A 392 22.16 -20.97 28.97
C ASP A 392 21.07 -20.52 29.95
N LEU A 393 20.29 -19.50 29.60
CA LEU A 393 19.21 -18.97 30.43
C LEU A 393 17.88 -19.71 30.24
N MET A 394 17.78 -20.57 29.23
CA MET A 394 16.57 -21.38 28.96
C MET A 394 16.26 -22.34 30.12
N ALA A 395 17.30 -22.85 30.80
CA ALA A 395 17.18 -23.74 31.97
C ALA A 395 17.26 -22.97 33.31
N GLY A 396 17.05 -21.65 33.29
CA GLY A 396 17.07 -20.80 34.48
C GLY A 396 15.91 -21.06 35.46
N PRO A 397 15.92 -20.40 36.63
CA PRO A 397 14.89 -20.58 37.65
C PRO A 397 13.49 -20.17 37.14
N THR A 398 12.49 -20.96 37.50
CA THR A 398 11.08 -20.73 37.17
C THR A 398 10.30 -20.25 38.41
N GLY A 399 9.02 -19.99 38.21
CA GLY A 399 8.10 -19.50 39.23
C GLY A 399 8.11 -17.98 39.39
N ALA A 400 7.18 -17.49 40.20
CA ALA A 400 6.94 -16.05 40.43
C ALA A 400 8.19 -15.26 40.90
N THR A 401 9.18 -15.92 41.51
CA THR A 401 10.44 -15.27 41.93
C THR A 401 11.59 -15.52 40.95
N GLY A 402 11.63 -16.67 40.28
CA GLY A 402 12.71 -17.05 39.38
C GLY A 402 12.64 -16.40 38.00
N GLN A 403 11.43 -16.30 37.44
CA GLN A 403 11.23 -15.71 36.11
C GLN A 403 11.71 -14.24 36.03
N PRO A 404 11.41 -13.35 37.01
CA PRO A 404 11.93 -11.97 36.98
C PRO A 404 13.47 -11.88 36.97
N GLU A 405 14.17 -12.80 37.66
CA GLU A 405 15.63 -12.86 37.62
C GLU A 405 16.16 -13.18 36.22
N ARG A 406 15.52 -14.12 35.51
CA ARG A 406 15.84 -14.43 34.12
C ARG A 406 15.59 -13.25 33.20
N VAL A 407 14.45 -12.57 33.32
CA VAL A 407 14.12 -11.38 32.50
C VAL A 407 15.19 -10.30 32.67
N ARG A 408 15.61 -10.01 33.92
CA ARG A 408 16.69 -9.04 34.20
C ARG A 408 18.01 -9.42 33.53
N GLU A 409 18.39 -10.69 33.62
CA GLU A 409 19.64 -11.17 33.04
C GLU A 409 19.62 -11.15 31.50
N VAL A 410 18.50 -11.57 30.88
CA VAL A 410 18.28 -11.46 29.43
C VAL A 410 18.40 -10.01 28.98
N HIS A 411 17.67 -9.09 29.62
CA HIS A 411 17.72 -7.66 29.32
C HIS A 411 19.15 -7.11 29.43
N ARG A 412 19.87 -7.43 30.52
CA ARG A 412 21.26 -6.99 30.74
C ARG A 412 22.19 -7.47 29.62
N ARG A 413 22.09 -8.74 29.20
CA ARG A 413 22.93 -9.30 28.13
C ARG A 413 22.62 -8.70 26.77
N LEU A 414 21.34 -8.49 26.46
CA LEU A 414 20.92 -7.85 25.21
C LEU A 414 21.43 -6.41 25.11
N VAL A 415 21.13 -5.59 26.11
CA VAL A 415 21.59 -4.18 26.18
C VAL A 415 23.11 -4.09 26.12
N GLY A 416 23.81 -4.91 26.91
CA GLY A 416 25.27 -4.93 26.92
C GLY A 416 25.88 -5.34 25.58
N THR A 417 25.27 -6.30 24.87
CA THR A 417 25.72 -6.73 23.53
C THR A 417 25.49 -5.64 22.50
N ALA A 418 24.28 -5.07 22.48
CA ALA A 418 23.92 -3.99 21.56
C ALA A 418 24.82 -2.76 21.74
N LEU A 419 25.04 -2.30 22.98
CA LEU A 419 25.91 -1.15 23.24
C LEU A 419 27.35 -1.35 22.74
N ARG A 420 27.90 -2.57 22.86
CA ARG A 420 29.26 -2.87 22.37
C ARG A 420 29.29 -3.02 20.84
N ALA A 421 28.45 -3.88 20.29
CA ALA A 421 28.47 -4.25 18.88
C ALA A 421 28.03 -3.09 17.97
N GLN A 422 27.16 -2.20 18.44
CA GLN A 422 26.68 -1.06 17.66
C GLN A 422 27.60 0.16 17.71
N ALA A 423 28.59 0.21 18.62
CA ALA A 423 29.35 1.42 18.90
C ALA A 423 30.02 2.02 17.66
N ASP A 424 30.71 1.18 16.88
CA ASP A 424 31.42 1.62 15.67
C ASP A 424 30.43 2.12 14.61
N LEU A 425 29.38 1.35 14.30
CA LEU A 425 28.37 1.74 13.33
C LEU A 425 27.68 3.05 13.72
N ARG A 426 27.30 3.21 15.00
CA ARG A 426 26.69 4.45 15.53
C ARG A 426 27.62 5.65 15.34
N HIS A 427 28.90 5.50 15.67
CA HIS A 427 29.89 6.56 15.46
C HIS A 427 30.00 6.94 13.97
N GLU A 428 29.96 5.98 13.05
CA GLU A 428 29.99 6.26 11.62
C GLU A 428 28.73 6.99 11.12
N LEU A 429 27.56 6.59 11.59
CA LEU A 429 26.29 7.24 11.28
C LEU A 429 26.27 8.68 11.79
N ASP A 430 26.76 8.92 13.01
CA ASP A 430 26.89 10.26 13.60
C ASP A 430 27.82 11.15 12.75
N ARG A 431 28.97 10.63 12.29
CA ARG A 431 29.88 11.37 11.39
C ARG A 431 29.23 11.77 10.07
N TRP A 432 28.30 10.96 9.57
CA TRP A 432 27.59 11.21 8.31
C TRP A 432 26.32 12.05 8.51
N GLY A 433 25.95 12.35 9.77
CA GLY A 433 24.72 13.06 10.09
C GLY A 433 23.46 12.27 9.73
N LEU A 434 23.55 10.93 9.74
CA LEU A 434 22.41 10.05 9.48
C LEU A 434 21.66 9.79 10.78
N ALA A 435 20.37 10.13 10.82
CA ALA A 435 19.52 9.81 11.95
C ALA A 435 19.32 8.30 12.05
N TYR A 436 19.39 7.78 13.28
CA TYR A 436 19.21 6.36 13.54
C TYR A 436 18.54 6.10 14.88
N ARG A 437 18.00 4.89 15.04
CA ARG A 437 17.40 4.37 16.27
C ARG A 437 17.97 2.99 16.60
N PRO A 438 18.63 2.82 17.75
CA PRO A 438 19.20 1.53 18.14
C PRO A 438 18.14 0.61 18.77
N TYR A 439 18.35 -0.70 18.61
CA TYR A 439 17.55 -1.78 19.19
C TYR A 439 18.45 -2.80 19.87
N TYR A 440 18.09 -3.26 21.07
CA TYR A 440 18.82 -4.31 21.79
C TYR A 440 18.20 -5.69 21.66
N LEU A 441 16.88 -5.79 21.49
CA LEU A 441 16.16 -7.08 21.53
C LEU A 441 16.52 -7.96 20.33
N VAL A 442 16.49 -7.38 19.14
CA VAL A 442 17.31 -7.81 18.02
C VAL A 442 18.44 -6.80 17.97
N ASN A 443 19.70 -7.24 18.00
CA ASN A 443 20.81 -6.31 17.90
C ASN A 443 20.81 -5.69 16.49
N ALA A 444 20.21 -4.51 16.40
CA ALA A 444 19.88 -3.86 15.15
C ALA A 444 19.84 -2.34 15.30
N ILE A 445 19.94 -1.64 14.18
CA ILE A 445 19.79 -0.18 14.11
C ILE A 445 18.87 0.13 12.93
N GLU A 446 17.84 0.91 13.18
CA GLU A 446 17.06 1.52 12.11
C GLU A 446 17.71 2.83 11.69
N VAL A 447 17.97 3.01 10.40
CA VAL A 447 18.72 4.16 9.86
C VAL A 447 17.90 4.84 8.75
N THR A 448 17.82 6.17 8.76
CA THR A 448 17.29 6.91 7.62
C THR A 448 18.30 6.84 6.46
N GLY A 449 17.91 6.27 5.31
CA GLY A 449 18.82 6.21 4.16
C GLY A 449 18.27 5.52 2.92
N GLY A 450 18.65 6.01 1.74
CA GLY A 450 18.31 5.42 0.46
C GLY A 450 19.31 4.34 -0.02
N PRO A 451 19.28 3.95 -1.31
CA PRO A 451 20.05 2.85 -1.89
C PRO A 451 21.57 2.98 -1.73
N VAL A 452 22.07 4.21 -1.70
CA VAL A 452 23.51 4.49 -1.49
C VAL A 452 23.91 4.10 -0.07
N VAL A 453 23.14 4.52 0.94
CA VAL A 453 23.37 4.19 2.35
C VAL A 453 23.19 2.69 2.56
N ARG A 454 22.13 2.10 1.98
CA ARG A 454 21.91 0.65 1.98
C ARG A 454 23.11 -0.11 1.41
N GLY A 455 23.60 0.29 0.25
CA GLY A 455 24.76 -0.36 -0.38
C GLY A 455 26.03 -0.23 0.45
N TRP A 456 26.22 0.87 1.17
CA TRP A 456 27.35 1.01 2.12
C TRP A 456 27.17 0.08 3.33
N LEU A 457 26.00 0.09 3.98
CA LEU A 457 25.67 -0.77 5.13
C LEU A 457 25.82 -2.25 4.79
N SER A 458 25.31 -2.70 3.64
CA SER A 458 25.37 -4.10 3.21
C SER A 458 26.78 -4.62 2.92
N ARG A 459 27.80 -3.74 2.85
CA ARG A 459 29.20 -4.13 2.63
C ARG A 459 30.03 -4.13 3.92
N ARG A 460 29.45 -3.74 5.05
CA ARG A 460 30.17 -3.74 6.32
C ARG A 460 30.29 -5.17 6.87
N ASP A 461 31.40 -5.46 7.55
CA ASP A 461 31.68 -6.78 8.08
C ASP A 461 30.84 -7.13 9.33
N ASP A 462 30.36 -6.12 10.07
CA ASP A 462 29.54 -6.25 11.28
C ASP A 462 28.04 -6.40 11.00
N VAL A 463 27.60 -6.06 9.78
CA VAL A 463 26.20 -6.14 9.34
C VAL A 463 25.89 -7.52 8.76
N ASP A 464 24.83 -8.16 9.26
CA ASP A 464 24.31 -9.43 8.72
C ASP A 464 23.41 -9.17 7.51
N ARG A 465 22.42 -8.29 7.68
CA ARG A 465 21.43 -7.96 6.65
C ARG A 465 20.89 -6.55 6.81
N VAL A 466 20.46 -5.98 5.69
CA VAL A 466 19.81 -4.66 5.63
C VAL A 466 18.44 -4.85 5.00
N LEU A 467 17.42 -4.82 5.86
CA LEU A 467 16.02 -4.90 5.48
C LEU A 467 15.46 -3.50 5.20
N ILE A 468 14.37 -3.47 4.44
CA ILE A 468 13.59 -2.25 4.23
C ILE A 468 12.67 -2.10 5.46
N SER A 469 12.59 -0.89 6.00
CA SER A 469 11.67 -0.52 7.09
C SER A 469 10.82 0.62 6.55
N GLN A 470 9.61 0.29 6.11
CA GLN A 470 8.76 1.26 5.45
C GLN A 470 8.28 2.32 6.43
N ASP A 471 8.44 3.59 6.04
CA ASP A 471 7.92 4.73 6.78
C ASP A 471 6.61 5.16 6.11
N LEU A 472 5.49 4.77 6.70
CA LEU A 472 4.19 5.00 6.07
C LEU A 472 3.88 6.49 5.99
N ARG A 473 3.34 6.91 4.86
CA ARG A 473 2.94 8.29 4.62
C ARG A 473 1.80 8.67 5.57
N PRO A 474 1.80 9.91 6.09
CA PRO A 474 0.76 10.38 6.99
C PRO A 474 -0.58 10.51 6.26
N LEU A 475 -1.66 10.28 7.00
CA LEU A 475 -3.02 10.48 6.51
C LEU A 475 -3.42 11.97 6.63
N PRO A 476 -4.13 12.54 5.64
CA PRO A 476 -4.66 13.91 5.71
C PRO A 476 -5.62 14.17 6.89
N ALA A 477 -6.27 13.12 7.36
CA ALA A 477 -7.06 13.13 8.58
C ALA A 477 -6.94 11.75 9.26
N PRO A 478 -7.05 11.69 10.60
CA PRO A 478 -7.06 10.42 11.31
C PRO A 478 -8.13 9.47 10.77
N ALA A 479 -7.85 8.16 10.83
CA ALA A 479 -8.86 7.15 10.57
C ALA A 479 -10.06 7.36 11.49
N SER A 480 -11.27 7.14 10.98
CA SER A 480 -12.46 7.16 11.84
C SER A 480 -12.43 5.95 12.76
N THR A 481 -12.59 6.17 14.07
CA THR A 481 -12.71 5.08 15.04
C THR A 481 -13.84 4.14 14.65
N HIS A 482 -13.53 2.84 14.53
CA HIS A 482 -14.51 1.81 14.26
C HIS A 482 -15.40 1.60 15.50
N HIS A 483 -16.63 2.12 15.45
CA HIS A 483 -17.61 1.91 16.51
C HIS A 483 -18.59 0.82 16.08
N SER A 484 -18.89 -0.11 16.98
CA SER A 484 -19.97 -1.06 16.81
C SER A 484 -21.13 -0.73 17.76
N GLY A 485 -22.36 -0.96 17.31
CA GLY A 485 -23.57 -0.75 18.12
C GLY A 485 -23.98 -1.97 18.96
N GLY A 486 -23.14 -3.01 19.01
CA GLY A 486 -23.43 -4.23 19.78
C GLY A 486 -23.33 -3.98 21.28
N THR A 487 -24.07 -4.78 22.04
CA THR A 487 -24.09 -4.73 23.51
C THR A 487 -23.29 -5.85 24.13
N ALA A 488 -22.83 -5.66 25.37
CA ALA A 488 -22.16 -6.69 26.14
C ALA A 488 -23.01 -7.98 26.23
N PRO A 489 -22.39 -9.18 26.12
CA PRO A 489 -23.10 -10.43 26.30
C PRO A 489 -23.49 -10.63 27.78
N THR A 490 -24.73 -11.07 28.01
CA THR A 490 -25.25 -11.32 29.37
C THR A 490 -24.83 -12.66 29.95
N VAL A 491 -24.28 -13.55 29.12
CA VAL A 491 -23.75 -14.87 29.47
C VAL A 491 -22.43 -15.09 28.74
N PRO A 492 -21.54 -15.97 29.23
CA PRO A 492 -20.33 -16.38 28.51
C PRO A 492 -20.60 -16.74 27.06
N SER A 493 -19.88 -16.07 26.16
CA SER A 493 -20.00 -16.31 24.72
C SER A 493 -19.63 -17.76 24.35
N TRP A 494 -20.11 -18.21 23.19
CA TRP A 494 -19.94 -19.62 22.76
C TRP A 494 -18.47 -20.06 22.76
N ASN A 495 -17.55 -19.16 22.41
CA ASN A 495 -16.11 -19.41 22.37
C ASN A 495 -15.55 -19.76 23.76
N LEU A 496 -15.98 -19.04 24.80
CA LEU A 496 -15.57 -19.28 26.18
C LEU A 496 -16.10 -20.62 26.70
N THR A 497 -17.38 -20.90 26.44
CA THR A 497 -18.03 -22.16 26.84
C THR A 497 -17.47 -23.37 26.08
N GLN A 498 -17.08 -23.20 24.80
CA GLN A 498 -16.51 -24.28 23.98
C GLN A 498 -15.18 -24.80 24.53
N ILE A 499 -14.34 -23.89 25.06
CA ILE A 499 -13.06 -24.24 25.71
C ILE A 499 -13.19 -24.46 27.22
N GLY A 500 -14.36 -24.20 27.81
CA GLY A 500 -14.67 -24.41 29.22
C GLY A 500 -14.09 -23.35 30.18
N ALA A 501 -13.81 -22.13 29.70
CA ALA A 501 -13.27 -21.06 30.57
C ALA A 501 -14.25 -20.70 31.71
N ASP A 502 -15.55 -20.70 31.42
CA ASP A 502 -16.64 -20.50 32.39
C ASP A 502 -16.62 -21.53 33.53
N GLN A 503 -16.25 -22.78 33.22
CA GLN A 503 -16.13 -23.85 34.20
C GLN A 503 -14.94 -23.62 35.14
N VAL A 504 -13.83 -23.07 34.64
CA VAL A 504 -12.66 -22.75 35.47
C VAL A 504 -13.02 -21.71 36.53
N TRP A 505 -13.67 -20.60 36.14
CA TRP A 505 -14.09 -19.58 37.10
C TRP A 505 -15.11 -20.10 38.11
N ALA A 506 -16.12 -20.85 37.61
CA ALA A 506 -17.22 -21.33 38.44
C ALA A 506 -16.80 -22.43 39.43
N GLN A 507 -15.94 -23.36 38.99
CA GLN A 507 -15.60 -24.57 39.74
C GLN A 507 -14.25 -24.46 40.46
N LEU A 508 -13.25 -23.85 39.83
CA LEU A 508 -11.88 -23.77 40.36
C LEU A 508 -11.57 -22.43 41.03
N ARG A 509 -12.42 -21.41 40.85
CA ARG A 509 -12.23 -20.05 41.41
C ARG A 509 -10.88 -19.43 40.99
N VAL A 510 -10.45 -19.72 39.77
CA VAL A 510 -9.24 -19.20 39.15
C VAL A 510 -9.66 -18.32 37.99
N ASP A 511 -9.24 -17.07 37.93
CA ASP A 511 -9.66 -16.08 36.93
C ASP A 511 -8.51 -15.36 36.21
N GLY A 512 -7.25 -15.72 36.52
CA GLY A 512 -6.06 -15.07 35.95
C GLY A 512 -5.41 -14.04 36.88
N SER A 513 -5.97 -13.81 38.06
CA SER A 513 -5.44 -12.87 39.06
C SER A 513 -3.94 -13.03 39.29
N GLY A 514 -3.22 -11.90 39.29
CA GLY A 514 -1.78 -11.85 39.51
C GLY A 514 -0.92 -12.09 38.27
N ILE A 515 -1.52 -12.40 37.12
CA ILE A 515 -0.83 -12.48 35.83
C ILE A 515 -1.07 -11.19 35.03
N VAL A 516 -0.03 -10.75 34.31
CA VAL A 516 -0.06 -9.63 33.38
C VAL A 516 0.05 -10.18 31.95
N VAL A 517 -0.92 -9.82 31.11
CA VAL A 517 -0.92 -10.13 29.67
C VAL A 517 -0.50 -8.88 28.89
N GLY A 518 0.54 -8.99 28.08
CA GLY A 518 0.96 -7.95 27.14
C GLY A 518 0.32 -8.17 25.77
N SER A 519 -0.21 -7.10 25.17
CA SER A 519 -0.70 -7.10 23.79
C SER A 519 0.04 -6.05 22.96
N SER A 520 0.56 -6.47 21.81
CA SER A 520 1.08 -5.55 20.78
C SER A 520 0.14 -5.68 19.57
N ASP A 521 -0.61 -4.63 19.25
CA ASP A 521 -1.66 -4.69 18.21
C ASP A 521 -1.99 -3.28 17.65
N SER A 522 -3.20 -3.05 17.12
CA SER A 522 -3.68 -1.74 16.61
C SER A 522 -3.94 -0.71 17.71
N GLY A 523 -3.94 -1.15 18.96
CA GLY A 523 -4.20 -0.34 20.14
C GLY A 523 -5.18 -1.02 21.09
N VAL A 524 -5.62 -0.30 22.12
CA VAL A 524 -6.65 -0.78 23.05
C VAL A 524 -7.50 0.41 23.48
N ASP A 525 -8.83 0.34 23.37
CA ASP A 525 -9.70 1.33 23.99
C ASP A 525 -9.66 1.19 25.53
N GLY A 526 -8.84 2.01 26.18
CA GLY A 526 -8.68 1.99 27.64
C GLY A 526 -9.90 2.50 28.42
N HIS A 527 -10.90 3.09 27.75
CA HIS A 527 -12.15 3.49 28.40
C HIS A 527 -13.24 2.42 28.27
N HIS A 528 -12.97 1.33 27.56
CA HIS A 528 -13.95 0.28 27.35
C HIS A 528 -14.31 -0.39 28.68
N PRO A 529 -15.61 -0.55 29.04
CA PRO A 529 -16.02 -1.13 30.32
C PRO A 529 -15.41 -2.51 30.61
N ALA A 530 -15.34 -3.39 29.61
CA ALA A 530 -14.70 -4.71 29.76
C ALA A 530 -13.18 -4.70 29.99
N LEU A 531 -12.46 -3.57 29.77
CA LEU A 531 -10.99 -3.54 29.80
C LEU A 531 -10.41 -2.54 30.78
N VAL A 532 -11.14 -1.49 31.13
CA VAL A 532 -10.63 -0.36 31.94
C VAL A 532 -10.07 -0.81 33.29
N ASP A 533 -10.74 -1.74 33.96
CA ASP A 533 -10.33 -2.22 35.29
C ASP A 533 -9.11 -3.16 35.25
N GLY A 534 -8.90 -3.83 34.12
CA GLY A 534 -7.74 -4.69 33.89
C GLY A 534 -6.46 -3.93 33.53
N PHE A 535 -6.56 -2.63 33.20
CA PHE A 535 -5.38 -1.87 32.80
C PHE A 535 -4.44 -1.70 33.99
N ARG A 536 -3.19 -2.19 33.86
CA ARG A 536 -2.21 -2.14 34.96
C ARG A 536 -1.91 -0.71 35.44
N GLY A 537 -2.03 0.28 34.57
CA GLY A 537 -1.76 1.68 34.88
C GLY A 537 -0.28 2.00 35.12
N GLY A 538 0.01 3.24 35.51
CA GLY A 538 1.37 3.75 35.65
C GLY A 538 1.92 4.35 34.34
N ASP A 539 3.19 4.76 34.39
CA ASP A 539 3.91 5.36 33.26
C ASP A 539 4.50 4.32 32.29
N ASP A 540 4.44 3.02 32.65
CA ASP A 540 5.13 1.90 32.00
C ASP A 540 4.18 0.77 31.56
N SER A 541 2.91 1.09 31.26
CA SER A 541 1.90 0.09 30.84
C SER A 541 1.28 0.35 29.47
N TRP A 542 1.62 1.48 28.83
CA TRP A 542 1.16 1.83 27.50
C TRP A 542 2.29 2.45 26.68
N TYR A 543 2.48 1.97 25.46
CA TYR A 543 3.43 2.56 24.52
C TYR A 543 2.84 2.67 23.11
N ASP A 544 2.87 3.87 22.55
CA ASP A 544 2.40 4.13 21.19
C ASP A 544 3.51 4.80 20.38
N PRO A 545 4.31 4.01 19.62
CA PRO A 545 5.36 4.54 18.75
C PRO A 545 4.82 5.23 17.49
N TRP A 546 3.51 5.15 17.20
CA TRP A 546 2.90 5.73 16.00
C TRP A 546 2.43 7.15 16.24
N ASN A 547 1.46 7.29 17.15
CA ASN A 547 0.78 8.56 17.39
C ASN A 547 1.22 9.23 18.71
N GLY A 548 2.06 8.55 19.50
CA GLY A 548 2.56 9.08 20.77
C GLY A 548 1.47 9.27 21.82
N THR A 549 0.38 8.51 21.73
CA THR A 549 -0.71 8.57 22.72
C THR A 549 -0.19 8.17 24.10
N ARG A 550 -0.64 8.91 25.12
CA ARG A 550 -0.23 8.68 26.52
C ARG A 550 -1.22 7.81 27.29
N PHE A 551 -2.35 7.52 26.68
CA PHE A 551 -3.42 6.72 27.25
C PHE A 551 -3.84 5.68 26.20
N PRO A 552 -4.24 4.46 26.61
CA PRO A 552 -4.69 3.44 25.68
C PRO A 552 -5.82 3.93 24.78
N SER A 553 -5.56 3.92 23.48
CA SER A 553 -6.55 4.21 22.45
C SER A 553 -6.44 3.22 21.31
N ASP A 554 -7.56 3.01 20.61
CA ASP A 554 -7.62 2.18 19.42
C ASP A 554 -8.60 2.80 18.43
N SER A 555 -8.15 3.04 17.20
CA SER A 555 -9.02 3.54 16.13
C SER A 555 -9.51 2.40 15.22
N GLY A 556 -8.73 1.33 15.08
CA GLY A 556 -9.04 0.18 14.23
C GLY A 556 -9.94 -0.85 14.90
N GLY A 557 -9.81 -1.04 16.21
CA GLY A 557 -10.62 -1.94 17.03
C GLY A 557 -10.11 -3.38 17.11
N HIS A 558 -9.15 -3.78 16.27
CA HIS A 558 -8.61 -5.13 16.27
C HIS A 558 -7.91 -5.45 17.60
N GLY A 559 -7.07 -4.56 18.11
CA GLY A 559 -6.38 -4.76 19.38
C GLY A 559 -7.29 -4.74 20.60
N THR A 560 -8.32 -3.89 20.60
CA THR A 560 -9.39 -3.91 21.62
C THR A 560 -10.10 -5.25 21.65
N HIS A 561 -10.46 -5.79 20.48
CA HIS A 561 -11.18 -7.05 20.35
C HIS A 561 -10.35 -8.26 20.80
N THR A 562 -9.10 -8.33 20.36
CA THR A 562 -8.19 -9.44 20.68
C THR A 562 -7.81 -9.44 22.16
N LEU A 563 -7.44 -8.30 22.74
CA LEU A 563 -7.10 -8.23 24.15
C LEU A 563 -8.31 -8.55 25.04
N ALA A 564 -9.50 -8.04 24.72
CA ALA A 564 -10.71 -8.37 25.46
C ALA A 564 -11.06 -9.88 25.38
N SER A 565 -10.72 -10.57 24.29
CA SER A 565 -10.89 -12.03 24.21
C SER A 565 -9.95 -12.78 25.18
N ALA A 566 -8.80 -12.18 25.56
CA ALA A 566 -7.89 -12.76 26.54
C ALA A 566 -8.31 -12.43 27.98
N VAL A 567 -8.55 -11.14 28.27
CA VAL A 567 -8.65 -10.62 29.66
C VAL A 567 -9.87 -9.75 29.92
N GLY A 568 -10.77 -9.58 28.95
CA GLY A 568 -11.94 -8.72 29.12
C GLY A 568 -12.94 -9.28 30.13
N ASP A 569 -13.53 -8.39 30.92
CA ASP A 569 -14.71 -8.71 31.74
C ASP A 569 -15.99 -8.80 30.86
N GLU A 570 -17.18 -8.67 31.44
CA GLU A 570 -18.47 -8.67 30.74
C GLU A 570 -18.67 -9.92 29.86
N ASN A 571 -18.18 -11.07 30.31
CA ASN A 571 -18.33 -12.38 29.65
C ASN A 571 -17.69 -12.49 28.25
N VAL A 572 -16.63 -11.73 27.96
CA VAL A 572 -15.88 -11.85 26.69
C VAL A 572 -14.46 -12.41 26.81
N GLY A 573 -13.78 -12.24 27.94
CA GLY A 573 -12.40 -12.72 28.13
C GLY A 573 -12.29 -14.09 28.79
N VAL A 574 -11.16 -14.77 28.56
CA VAL A 574 -10.83 -16.08 29.16
C VAL A 574 -10.26 -15.95 30.58
N ALA A 575 -9.53 -14.87 30.87
CA ALA A 575 -8.90 -14.61 32.16
C ALA A 575 -9.23 -13.19 32.64
N PRO A 576 -10.50 -12.92 33.04
CA PRO A 576 -10.96 -11.57 33.39
C PRO A 576 -10.27 -10.97 34.61
N GLY A 577 -9.63 -11.77 35.47
CA GLY A 577 -8.85 -11.29 36.62
C GLY A 577 -7.40 -10.91 36.28
N ALA A 578 -6.92 -11.23 35.07
CA ALA A 578 -5.59 -10.85 34.64
C ALA A 578 -5.51 -9.35 34.33
N SER A 579 -4.40 -8.72 34.70
CA SER A 579 -4.12 -7.34 34.30
C SER A 579 -3.44 -7.29 32.93
N TRP A 580 -3.41 -6.13 32.28
CA TRP A 580 -2.81 -5.99 30.96
C TRP A 580 -1.97 -4.74 30.76
N ILE A 581 -1.07 -4.84 29.79
CA ILE A 581 -0.32 -3.73 29.19
C ILE A 581 -0.42 -3.77 27.67
N GLY A 582 -0.29 -2.63 27.02
CA GLY A 582 -0.51 -2.49 25.58
C GLY A 582 0.61 -1.75 24.86
N CYS A 583 0.83 -2.13 23.60
CA CYS A 583 1.62 -1.34 22.67
C CYS A 583 1.01 -1.32 21.26
N VAL A 584 1.18 -0.21 20.55
CA VAL A 584 0.65 -0.01 19.19
C VAL A 584 1.73 -0.35 18.16
N ASN A 585 1.70 -1.54 17.54
CA ASN A 585 2.58 -1.87 16.41
C ASN A 585 1.85 -1.86 15.06
N LEU A 586 0.51 -1.77 15.06
CA LEU A 586 -0.35 -1.92 13.90
C LEU A 586 -1.49 -0.87 13.84
N ASP A 587 -1.22 0.41 14.12
CA ASP A 587 -2.29 1.45 14.16
C ASP A 587 -3.17 1.47 12.90
N ARG A 588 -2.56 1.24 11.73
CA ARG A 588 -3.24 1.15 10.42
C ARG A 588 -3.39 -0.29 9.92
N ASN A 589 -3.20 -1.31 10.75
CA ASN A 589 -3.08 -2.74 10.37
C ASN A 589 -1.93 -3.03 9.38
N LEU A 590 -0.92 -2.17 9.34
CA LEU A 590 0.38 -2.43 8.72
C LEU A 590 1.47 -2.18 9.75
N GLY A 591 2.49 -3.01 9.73
CA GLY A 591 3.69 -2.85 10.54
C GLY A 591 4.94 -2.62 9.69
N ASN A 592 6.08 -2.58 10.37
CA ASN A 592 7.41 -2.71 9.80
C ASN A 592 8.31 -3.35 10.87
N PRO A 593 9.49 -3.91 10.52
CA PRO A 593 10.39 -4.55 11.48
C PRO A 593 10.69 -3.69 12.73
N ALA A 594 10.81 -2.38 12.57
CA ALA A 594 11.12 -1.45 13.66
C ALA A 594 9.94 -1.28 14.63
N HIS A 595 8.71 -1.09 14.16
CA HIS A 595 7.51 -0.97 15.00
C HIS A 595 7.20 -2.26 15.76
N TYR A 596 7.42 -3.43 15.14
CA TYR A 596 7.34 -4.70 15.87
C TYR A 596 8.32 -4.72 17.05
N LEU A 597 9.58 -4.32 16.83
CA LEU A 597 10.58 -4.31 17.89
C LEU A 597 10.42 -3.19 18.91
N ASP A 598 9.88 -2.04 18.53
CA ASP A 598 9.50 -0.98 19.46
C ASP A 598 8.58 -1.54 20.54
N CYS A 599 7.53 -2.25 20.13
CA CYS A 599 6.60 -2.89 21.06
C CYS A 599 7.21 -4.09 21.78
N LEU A 600 7.94 -4.97 21.09
CA LEU A 600 8.53 -6.13 21.74
C LEU A 600 9.62 -5.74 22.76
N GLN A 601 10.40 -4.67 22.53
CA GLN A 601 11.32 -4.15 23.55
C GLN A 601 10.57 -3.64 24.78
N PHE A 602 9.50 -2.88 24.55
CA PHE A 602 8.61 -2.44 25.62
C PHE A 602 8.03 -3.63 26.39
N MET A 603 7.64 -4.71 25.71
CA MET A 603 7.17 -5.93 26.37
C MET A 603 8.26 -6.63 27.19
N LEU A 604 9.52 -6.64 26.75
CA LEU A 604 10.60 -7.27 27.53
C LEU A 604 11.00 -6.42 28.75
N ALA A 605 11.02 -5.10 28.61
CA ALA A 605 11.39 -4.18 29.67
C ALA A 605 10.63 -2.86 29.51
N PRO A 606 9.41 -2.74 30.09
CA PRO A 606 8.60 -1.53 29.94
C PRO A 606 9.34 -0.29 30.45
N PHE A 607 9.14 0.84 29.80
CA PHE A 607 9.80 2.10 30.12
C PHE A 607 8.78 3.25 30.16
N PRO A 608 9.06 4.34 30.90
CA PRO A 608 8.19 5.50 30.95
C PRO A 608 7.99 6.16 29.58
N THR A 609 6.87 6.84 29.37
CA THR A 609 6.65 7.63 28.15
C THR A 609 7.78 8.63 27.89
N GLY A 610 8.45 8.50 26.75
CA GLY A 610 9.60 9.33 26.37
C GLY A 610 10.94 8.89 26.99
N GLY A 611 10.96 7.77 27.72
CA GLY A 611 12.19 7.13 28.21
C GLY A 611 12.98 6.42 27.10
N ASP A 612 14.27 6.23 27.35
CA ASP A 612 15.16 5.45 26.49
C ASP A 612 15.07 3.96 26.87
N PRO A 613 14.69 3.06 25.95
CA PRO A 613 14.62 1.62 26.22
C PRO A 613 15.90 1.01 26.79
N PHE A 614 17.08 1.57 26.47
CA PHE A 614 18.37 1.05 26.93
C PHE A 614 18.66 1.37 28.40
N THR A 615 18.17 2.50 28.90
CA THR A 615 18.51 3.00 30.25
C THR A 615 17.33 3.00 31.21
N ASP A 616 16.12 3.22 30.70
CA ASP A 616 14.89 3.37 31.49
C ASP A 616 14.01 2.11 31.47
N GLY A 617 14.42 1.08 30.74
CA GLY A 617 13.74 -0.23 30.68
C GLY A 617 13.66 -0.90 32.06
N ARG A 618 12.46 -1.33 32.43
CA ARG A 618 12.13 -1.98 33.72
C ARG A 618 11.81 -3.47 33.50
N PRO A 619 12.81 -4.36 33.37
CA PRO A 619 12.59 -5.79 33.17
C PRO A 619 11.73 -6.45 34.27
N ASP A 620 11.78 -5.95 35.51
CA ASP A 620 10.94 -6.45 36.61
C ASP A 620 9.43 -6.15 36.41
N ARG A 621 9.09 -5.33 35.41
CA ARG A 621 7.72 -4.95 35.05
C ARG A 621 7.26 -5.65 33.77
N ALA A 622 8.02 -6.59 33.21
CA ALA A 622 7.60 -7.35 32.04
C ALA A 622 6.30 -8.13 32.30
N PRO A 623 5.41 -8.26 31.31
CA PRO A 623 4.27 -9.17 31.40
C PRO A 623 4.75 -10.62 31.34
N GLN A 624 3.95 -11.53 31.89
CA GLN A 624 4.27 -12.95 31.90
C GLN A 624 3.86 -13.65 30.59
N VAL A 625 2.81 -13.15 29.95
CA VAL A 625 2.22 -13.73 28.74
C VAL A 625 2.07 -12.66 27.67
N LEU A 626 2.42 -12.97 26.42
CA LEU A 626 2.25 -12.09 25.27
C LEU A 626 1.26 -12.70 24.27
N THR A 627 0.25 -11.92 23.89
CA THR A 627 -0.65 -12.25 22.78
C THR A 627 -0.32 -11.38 21.56
N ASN A 628 -0.04 -12.03 20.43
CA ASN A 628 0.37 -11.35 19.20
C ASN A 628 -0.51 -11.82 18.04
N SER A 629 -1.52 -11.02 17.71
CA SER A 629 -2.53 -11.36 16.71
C SER A 629 -2.17 -10.80 15.33
N TRP A 630 -0.89 -10.93 14.96
CA TRP A 630 -0.29 -10.37 13.77
C TRP A 630 0.87 -11.24 13.24
N GLY A 631 1.29 -10.97 12.02
CA GLY A 631 2.50 -11.52 11.40
C GLY A 631 3.26 -10.40 10.69
N CYS A 632 4.54 -10.63 10.41
CA CYS A 632 5.44 -9.70 9.74
C CYS A 632 5.78 -10.25 8.34
N PRO A 633 4.92 -9.97 7.33
CA PRO A 633 5.12 -10.46 5.97
C PRO A 633 6.21 -9.69 5.20
N PRO A 634 6.67 -10.21 4.04
CA PRO A 634 7.63 -9.52 3.19
C PRO A 634 7.18 -8.14 2.68
N VAL A 635 5.87 -7.91 2.56
CA VAL A 635 5.33 -6.61 2.14
C VAL A 635 5.62 -5.50 3.17
N GLU A 636 5.75 -5.86 4.45
CA GLU A 636 6.13 -4.93 5.52
C GLU A 636 7.66 -4.82 5.71
N GLY A 637 8.45 -5.51 4.88
CA GLY A 637 9.91 -5.49 4.94
C GLY A 637 10.55 -6.59 5.79
N CYS A 638 9.78 -7.54 6.31
CA CYS A 638 10.30 -8.67 7.07
C CYS A 638 10.81 -9.82 6.20
N ASP A 639 11.90 -10.43 6.64
CA ASP A 639 12.33 -11.76 6.18
C ASP A 639 12.01 -12.84 7.23
N ALA A 640 12.22 -14.10 6.87
CA ALA A 640 11.97 -15.23 7.77
C ALA A 640 12.78 -15.17 9.08
N GLY A 641 13.87 -14.41 9.15
CA GLY A 641 14.72 -14.29 10.34
C GLY A 641 14.51 -13.01 11.15
N ALA A 642 13.65 -12.09 10.69
CA ALA A 642 13.56 -10.71 11.18
C ALA A 642 13.33 -10.63 12.68
N LEU A 643 12.45 -11.49 13.21
CA LEU A 643 12.05 -11.50 14.62
C LEU A 643 12.66 -12.65 15.42
N ARG A 644 13.51 -13.48 14.81
CA ARG A 644 14.04 -14.70 15.44
C ARG A 644 14.81 -14.43 16.75
N PRO A 645 15.72 -13.44 16.82
CA PRO A 645 16.42 -13.15 18.08
C PRO A 645 15.47 -12.64 19.16
N ALA A 646 14.41 -11.90 18.79
CA ALA A 646 13.42 -11.40 19.74
C ALA A 646 12.64 -12.54 20.41
N THR A 647 12.11 -13.50 19.64
CA THR A 647 11.34 -14.61 20.24
C THR A 647 12.23 -15.53 21.07
N ALA A 648 13.48 -15.76 20.64
CA ALA A 648 14.47 -16.48 21.42
C ALA A 648 14.75 -15.78 22.77
N ALA A 649 14.82 -14.45 22.80
CA ALA A 649 14.97 -13.69 24.02
C ALA A 649 13.77 -13.83 24.97
N PHE A 650 12.54 -13.80 24.46
CA PHE A 650 11.35 -14.06 25.28
C PHE A 650 11.33 -15.48 25.84
N ALA A 651 11.74 -16.46 25.04
CA ALA A 651 11.87 -17.84 25.48
C ALA A 651 12.91 -17.98 26.62
N ALA A 652 14.07 -17.33 26.46
CA ALA A 652 15.12 -17.28 27.48
C ALA A 652 14.68 -16.53 28.75
N ALA A 653 13.81 -15.52 28.61
CA ALA A 653 13.24 -14.76 29.71
C ALA A 653 12.10 -15.50 30.43
N GLY A 654 11.61 -16.62 29.90
CA GLY A 654 10.46 -17.33 30.46
C GLY A 654 9.14 -16.55 30.28
N ILE A 655 9.02 -15.75 29.23
CA ILE A 655 7.79 -15.06 28.87
C ILE A 655 7.06 -15.91 27.82
N PHE A 656 5.80 -16.26 28.07
CA PHE A 656 5.04 -17.10 27.15
C PHE A 656 4.62 -16.28 25.91
N PHE A 657 5.20 -16.59 24.76
CA PHE A 657 4.93 -15.90 23.50
C PHE A 657 3.95 -16.70 22.64
N THR A 658 2.73 -16.22 22.46
CA THR A 658 1.74 -16.81 21.54
C THR A 658 1.50 -15.92 20.33
N ALA A 659 1.30 -16.52 19.17
CA ALA A 659 1.07 -15.84 17.90
C ALA A 659 0.00 -16.50 17.03
N ALA A 660 -0.68 -15.71 16.23
CA ALA A 660 -1.66 -16.17 15.25
C ALA A 660 -0.98 -16.97 14.13
N ALA A 661 -1.61 -18.06 13.68
CA ALA A 661 -1.08 -18.88 12.57
C ALA A 661 -1.11 -18.16 11.21
N GLY A 662 -1.99 -17.16 11.06
CA GLY A 662 -2.28 -16.51 9.78
C GLY A 662 -3.66 -16.91 9.23
N ASN A 663 -4.16 -16.13 8.27
CA ASN A 663 -5.50 -16.28 7.69
C ASN A 663 -5.47 -16.63 6.20
N THR A 664 -4.40 -17.28 5.74
CA THR A 664 -4.12 -17.57 4.32
C THR A 664 -4.32 -19.06 3.98
N GLY A 665 -5.09 -19.76 4.82
CA GLY A 665 -5.64 -21.08 4.54
C GLY A 665 -6.69 -21.06 3.41
N PRO A 666 -7.11 -22.23 2.89
CA PRO A 666 -6.78 -23.58 3.32
C PRO A 666 -5.49 -24.13 2.69
N ARG A 667 -4.71 -23.29 2.00
CA ARG A 667 -3.43 -23.66 1.36
C ARG A 667 -2.45 -24.23 2.40
N CYS A 668 -1.74 -25.30 2.07
CA CYS A 668 -0.66 -25.83 2.90
C CYS A 668 0.57 -24.90 2.89
N ALA A 669 1.41 -24.99 3.93
CA ALA A 669 2.58 -24.14 4.09
C ALA A 669 2.23 -22.64 4.01
N SER A 670 1.15 -22.25 4.66
CA SER A 670 0.63 -20.87 4.77
C SER A 670 0.86 -20.28 6.17
N ILE A 671 1.63 -20.98 7.01
CA ILE A 671 2.23 -20.45 8.24
C ILE A 671 3.68 -20.08 7.88
N ASP A 672 3.81 -18.96 7.18
CA ASP A 672 5.04 -18.49 6.54
C ASP A 672 5.52 -17.12 7.05
N ASP A 673 4.64 -16.32 7.67
CA ASP A 673 4.96 -15.00 8.20
C ASP A 673 5.44 -15.05 9.68
N PRO A 674 6.67 -14.64 10.00
CA PRO A 674 7.14 -14.49 11.38
C PRO A 674 6.20 -13.68 12.27
N PRO A 675 6.06 -13.99 13.56
CA PRO A 675 6.82 -14.99 14.32
C PRO A 675 6.20 -16.40 14.29
N ALA A 676 5.04 -16.59 13.66
CA ALA A 676 4.25 -17.83 13.70
C ALA A 676 4.99 -19.13 13.30
N PRO A 677 5.95 -19.14 12.36
CA PRO A 677 6.69 -20.35 11.99
C PRO A 677 7.71 -20.81 13.02
N TYR A 678 8.07 -19.97 14.00
CA TYR A 678 9.19 -20.24 14.92
C TYR A 678 8.86 -21.34 15.94
N ALA A 679 9.88 -22.15 16.26
CA ALA A 679 9.73 -23.31 17.14
C ALA A 679 9.41 -22.96 18.60
N ASP A 680 9.95 -21.85 19.09
CA ASP A 680 9.76 -21.27 20.43
C ASP A 680 8.51 -20.39 20.56
N VAL A 681 7.81 -20.14 19.45
CA VAL A 681 6.54 -19.43 19.45
C VAL A 681 5.41 -20.43 19.54
N PHE A 682 4.39 -20.17 20.37
CA PHE A 682 3.20 -21.00 20.41
C PHE A 682 2.18 -20.49 19.40
N THR A 683 1.93 -21.24 18.34
CA THR A 683 1.19 -20.80 17.16
C THR A 683 -0.23 -21.34 17.18
N VAL A 684 -1.21 -20.47 17.01
CA VAL A 684 -2.63 -20.81 17.23
C VAL A 684 -3.43 -20.71 15.94
N GLY A 685 -4.04 -21.83 15.52
CA GLY A 685 -5.02 -21.86 14.43
C GLY A 685 -6.45 -21.64 14.93
N ALA A 686 -7.40 -21.50 14.01
CA ALA A 686 -8.79 -21.14 14.33
C ALA A 686 -9.79 -22.27 14.09
N VAL A 687 -10.78 -22.40 14.98
CA VAL A 687 -12.01 -23.19 14.77
C VAL A 687 -13.28 -22.35 14.83
N ASP A 688 -14.36 -22.91 14.29
CA ASP A 688 -15.72 -22.39 14.42
C ASP A 688 -16.48 -22.99 15.63
N ARG A 689 -17.73 -22.55 15.80
CA ARG A 689 -18.66 -23.03 16.84
C ARG A 689 -18.94 -24.53 16.80
N ASP A 690 -18.79 -25.15 15.64
CA ASP A 690 -19.01 -26.57 15.41
C ASP A 690 -17.72 -27.40 15.58
N ARG A 691 -16.65 -26.79 16.13
CA ARG A 691 -15.32 -27.39 16.31
C ARG A 691 -14.69 -27.85 14.99
N ARG A 692 -14.98 -27.14 13.90
CA ARG A 692 -14.31 -27.35 12.60
C ARG A 692 -13.18 -26.36 12.45
N VAL A 693 -12.03 -26.81 11.96
CA VAL A 693 -10.93 -25.89 11.59
C VAL A 693 -11.44 -24.92 10.52
N ALA A 694 -11.32 -23.63 10.80
CA ALA A 694 -11.84 -22.58 9.94
C ALA A 694 -11.14 -22.64 8.55
N PRO A 695 -11.86 -22.44 7.44
CA PRO A 695 -11.27 -22.52 6.09
C PRO A 695 -10.10 -21.55 5.89
N PHE A 696 -10.17 -20.35 6.47
CA PHE A 696 -9.13 -19.32 6.39
C PHE A 696 -7.90 -19.64 7.27
N SER A 697 -8.02 -20.53 8.27
CA SER A 697 -6.91 -20.79 9.20
C SER A 697 -5.71 -21.32 8.43
N SER A 698 -4.59 -20.62 8.52
CA SER A 698 -3.33 -21.06 7.93
C SER A 698 -2.91 -22.43 8.44
N ARG A 699 -2.20 -23.16 7.58
CA ARG A 699 -1.86 -24.58 7.75
C ARG A 699 -0.38 -24.80 7.51
N GLY A 700 0.19 -25.71 8.29
CA GLY A 700 1.53 -26.19 8.11
C GLY A 700 1.72 -27.08 6.88
N PRO A 701 2.89 -27.72 6.76
CA PRO A 701 4.03 -27.52 7.67
C PRO A 701 4.56 -26.08 7.56
N ALA A 702 5.11 -25.55 8.65
CA ALA A 702 5.79 -24.26 8.63
C ALA A 702 7.06 -24.32 7.78
N ILE A 703 7.67 -23.16 7.49
CA ILE A 703 8.97 -23.08 6.81
C ILE A 703 9.98 -24.01 7.51
N GLY A 704 10.66 -24.87 6.75
CA GLY A 704 11.57 -25.87 7.29
C GLY A 704 10.93 -27.21 7.67
N GLY A 705 9.61 -27.38 7.48
CA GLY A 705 8.92 -28.67 7.63
C GLY A 705 8.36 -28.95 9.02
N ALA A 706 8.46 -28.00 9.96
CA ALA A 706 7.96 -28.17 11.33
C ALA A 706 6.42 -28.27 11.38
N PRO A 707 5.84 -29.16 12.21
CA PRO A 707 4.40 -29.24 12.37
C PRO A 707 3.88 -28.01 13.12
N LYS A 708 2.98 -27.27 12.46
CA LYS A 708 2.27 -26.09 12.97
C LYS A 708 0.84 -26.08 12.40
N PRO A 709 -0.16 -25.50 13.08
CA PRO A 709 -0.09 -24.78 14.36
C PRO A 709 0.20 -25.71 15.55
N ASP A 710 0.47 -25.16 16.73
CA ASP A 710 0.65 -25.96 17.96
C ASP A 710 -0.66 -26.55 18.46
N LEU A 711 -1.75 -25.77 18.39
CA LEU A 711 -3.13 -26.18 18.63
C LEU A 711 -4.10 -25.20 17.95
N VAL A 712 -5.40 -25.44 18.09
CA VAL A 712 -6.44 -24.53 17.61
C VAL A 712 -7.35 -24.03 18.73
N ALA A 713 -7.89 -22.83 18.57
CA ALA A 713 -8.83 -22.21 19.50
C ALA A 713 -9.97 -21.49 18.74
N PRO A 714 -11.07 -21.12 19.41
CA PRO A 714 -12.19 -20.40 18.79
C PRO A 714 -11.73 -19.13 18.06
N GLY A 715 -11.97 -19.03 16.76
CA GLY A 715 -11.51 -17.90 15.96
C GLY A 715 -12.43 -17.46 14.82
N ALA A 716 -13.57 -18.11 14.61
CA ALA A 716 -14.57 -17.69 13.63
C ALA A 716 -15.83 -17.18 14.33
N ASP A 717 -16.28 -15.97 14.01
CA ASP A 717 -17.44 -15.29 14.60
C ASP A 717 -17.35 -15.18 16.14
N VAL A 718 -16.20 -14.72 16.63
CA VAL A 718 -15.93 -14.49 18.06
C VAL A 718 -16.40 -13.09 18.43
N LEU A 719 -17.37 -13.01 19.35
CA LEU A 719 -17.86 -11.76 19.91
C LEU A 719 -16.88 -11.23 20.97
N SER A 720 -16.45 -9.97 20.83
CA SER A 720 -15.61 -9.29 21.82
C SER A 720 -15.83 -7.77 21.77
N ALA A 721 -15.12 -7.05 22.64
CA ALA A 721 -15.15 -5.60 22.76
C ALA A 721 -14.67 -4.89 21.47
N MET A 722 -15.22 -3.70 21.21
CA MET A 722 -14.84 -2.79 20.14
C MET A 722 -14.79 -1.35 20.66
N PRO A 723 -14.00 -0.45 20.05
CA PRO A 723 -13.88 0.93 20.50
C PRO A 723 -15.22 1.65 20.68
N GLY A 724 -15.30 2.49 21.71
CA GLY A 724 -16.50 3.26 22.05
C GLY A 724 -17.51 2.50 22.93
N GLY A 725 -17.09 1.40 23.56
CA GLY A 725 -17.92 0.59 24.46
C GLY A 725 -18.84 -0.42 23.74
N GLY A 726 -18.58 -0.67 22.45
CA GLY A 726 -19.38 -1.56 21.62
C GLY A 726 -18.87 -3.00 21.60
N TYR A 727 -19.63 -3.89 20.98
CA TYR A 727 -19.28 -5.30 20.81
C TYR A 727 -19.50 -5.78 19.37
N GLU A 728 -18.61 -6.62 18.84
CA GLU A 728 -18.73 -7.14 17.49
C GLU A 728 -18.13 -8.54 17.34
N ALA A 729 -18.68 -9.33 16.40
CA ALA A 729 -18.16 -10.64 16.06
C ALA A 729 -17.14 -10.53 14.92
N LEU A 730 -15.89 -10.92 15.19
CA LEU A 730 -14.81 -10.95 14.20
C LEU A 730 -14.32 -12.38 13.95
N SER A 731 -13.68 -12.58 12.80
CA SER A 731 -13.13 -13.86 12.37
C SER A 731 -11.65 -13.73 12.01
N GLY A 732 -10.82 -14.60 12.59
CA GLY A 732 -9.39 -14.70 12.33
C GLY A 732 -8.67 -15.58 13.35
N THR A 733 -7.49 -16.08 12.99
CA THR A 733 -6.55 -16.66 13.96
C THR A 733 -6.10 -15.63 15.00
N SER A 734 -6.25 -14.34 14.68
CA SER A 734 -6.19 -13.21 15.61
C SER A 734 -7.15 -13.32 16.80
N MET A 735 -8.35 -13.88 16.62
CA MET A 735 -9.32 -14.09 17.70
C MET A 735 -9.04 -15.40 18.45
N ALA A 736 -8.43 -16.38 17.80
CA ALA A 736 -8.05 -17.66 18.42
C ALA A 736 -6.88 -17.51 19.40
N THR A 737 -5.85 -16.77 19.00
CA THR A 737 -4.61 -16.53 19.78
C THR A 737 -4.84 -16.06 21.22
N PRO A 738 -5.66 -15.02 21.50
CA PRO A 738 -5.87 -14.52 22.85
C PRO A 738 -6.54 -15.52 23.79
N HIS A 739 -7.29 -16.51 23.27
CA HIS A 739 -7.84 -17.57 24.12
C HIS A 739 -6.73 -18.40 24.78
N VAL A 740 -5.64 -18.68 24.05
CA VAL A 740 -4.49 -19.40 24.59
C VAL A 740 -3.77 -18.55 25.63
N ALA A 741 -3.56 -17.26 25.35
CA ALA A 741 -2.96 -16.34 26.32
C ALA A 741 -3.76 -16.31 27.63
N GLY A 742 -5.10 -16.25 27.54
CA GLY A 742 -5.98 -16.31 28.71
C GLY A 742 -5.90 -17.65 29.45
N VAL A 743 -5.88 -18.80 28.75
CA VAL A 743 -5.73 -20.11 29.43
C VAL A 743 -4.38 -20.22 30.12
N VAL A 744 -3.29 -19.71 29.55
CA VAL A 744 -1.99 -19.66 30.23
C VAL A 744 -2.05 -18.77 31.48
N ALA A 745 -2.75 -17.63 31.43
CA ALA A 745 -2.96 -16.80 32.62
C ALA A 745 -3.77 -17.54 33.70
N LEU A 746 -4.79 -18.32 33.34
CA LEU A 746 -5.50 -19.20 34.28
C LEU A 746 -4.56 -20.27 34.88
N MET A 747 -3.76 -20.95 34.06
CA MET A 747 -2.82 -21.97 34.52
C MET A 747 -1.78 -21.38 35.50
N TRP A 748 -1.20 -20.23 35.16
CA TRP A 748 -0.13 -19.61 35.94
C TRP A 748 -0.63 -18.91 37.19
N SER A 749 -1.87 -18.38 37.20
CA SER A 749 -2.50 -17.89 38.43
C SER A 749 -2.87 -19.04 39.38
N ALA A 750 -3.31 -20.18 38.85
CA ALA A 750 -3.60 -21.38 39.64
C ALA A 750 -2.32 -22.01 40.24
N ASN A 751 -1.24 -22.07 39.46
CA ASN A 751 0.06 -22.57 39.90
C ASN A 751 1.19 -21.60 39.50
N PRO A 752 1.55 -20.64 40.37
CA PRO A 752 2.62 -19.68 40.11
C PRO A 752 4.01 -20.29 39.94
N ALA A 753 4.23 -21.59 40.26
CA ALA A 753 5.50 -22.27 40.00
C ALA A 753 5.72 -22.55 38.50
N LEU A 754 4.66 -22.56 37.68
CA LEU A 754 4.76 -22.74 36.22
C LEU A 754 5.19 -21.48 35.48
N ILE A 755 5.19 -20.31 36.13
CA ILE A 755 5.60 -19.05 35.51
C ILE A 755 7.04 -19.20 34.99
N GLY A 756 7.24 -19.04 33.68
CA GLY A 756 8.53 -19.22 33.03
C GLY A 756 8.96 -20.66 32.74
N ASP A 757 8.20 -21.67 33.15
CA ASP A 757 8.36 -23.06 32.68
C ASP A 757 7.58 -23.25 31.37
N LEU A 758 8.18 -22.75 30.29
CA LEU A 758 7.53 -22.72 28.98
C LEU A 758 7.33 -24.14 28.42
N ASP A 759 8.27 -25.05 28.64
CA ASP A 759 8.17 -26.41 28.09
C ASP A 759 7.06 -27.19 28.77
N ARG A 760 6.96 -27.12 30.11
CA ARG A 760 5.85 -27.74 30.83
C ARG A 760 4.50 -27.11 30.47
N THR A 761 4.46 -25.78 30.36
CA THR A 761 3.24 -25.06 29.97
C THR A 761 2.75 -25.49 28.57
N ARG A 762 3.64 -25.50 27.57
CA ARG A 762 3.33 -25.95 26.21
C ARG A 762 2.91 -27.41 26.18
N GLN A 763 3.58 -28.26 26.97
CA GLN A 763 3.21 -29.67 27.08
C GLN A 763 1.79 -29.83 27.61
N ILE A 764 1.45 -29.18 28.73
CA ILE A 764 0.10 -29.27 29.32
C ILE A 764 -0.96 -28.85 28.30
N LEU A 765 -0.75 -27.74 27.59
CA LEU A 765 -1.68 -27.25 26.57
C LEU A 765 -1.91 -28.28 25.45
N ARG A 766 -0.85 -28.94 24.97
CA ARG A 766 -0.93 -29.96 23.91
C ARG A 766 -1.57 -31.26 24.43
N ASP A 767 -1.15 -31.74 25.60
CA ASP A 767 -1.59 -33.02 26.16
C ASP A 767 -3.06 -32.99 26.59
N THR A 768 -3.61 -31.81 26.87
CA THR A 768 -5.01 -31.62 27.31
C THR A 768 -5.95 -31.19 26.20
N ALA A 769 -5.42 -30.90 25.00
CA ALA A 769 -6.22 -30.52 23.84
C ALA A 769 -7.19 -31.64 23.42
N THR A 770 -8.34 -31.24 22.88
CA THR A 770 -9.42 -32.16 22.49
C THR A 770 -9.53 -32.29 20.97
N PRO A 771 -10.00 -33.42 20.42
CA PRO A 771 -10.11 -33.59 18.97
C PRO A 771 -11.04 -32.57 18.31
N VAL A 772 -10.71 -32.19 17.07
CA VAL A 772 -11.51 -31.31 16.21
C VAL A 772 -11.88 -31.97 14.89
N SER A 773 -12.87 -31.42 14.22
CA SER A 773 -13.22 -31.82 12.85
C SER A 773 -12.36 -31.07 11.85
N LEU A 774 -11.72 -31.80 10.94
CA LEU A 774 -11.04 -31.20 9.78
C LEU A 774 -12.03 -31.02 8.62
N PRO A 775 -11.92 -29.95 7.80
CA PRO A 775 -12.68 -29.83 6.56
C PRO A 775 -12.50 -31.09 5.71
N GLY A 776 -13.62 -31.72 5.35
CA GLY A 776 -13.71 -33.16 5.09
C GLY A 776 -12.77 -33.74 4.04
N ALA A 777 -12.40 -35.00 4.30
CA ALA A 777 -11.68 -35.95 3.44
C ALA A 777 -12.29 -36.21 2.03
N ASN A 778 -13.29 -35.44 1.61
CA ASN A 778 -13.97 -35.55 0.31
C ASN A 778 -13.76 -34.32 -0.61
N ALA A 779 -12.98 -33.32 -0.20
CA ALA A 779 -12.53 -32.26 -1.10
C ALA A 779 -11.18 -32.64 -1.69
N THR A 780 -11.01 -32.45 -3.00
CA THR A 780 -9.76 -32.57 -3.76
C THR A 780 -8.62 -31.62 -3.30
N ALA A 781 -8.77 -30.96 -2.14
CA ALA A 781 -7.72 -30.22 -1.46
C ALA A 781 -6.81 -31.23 -0.75
N ALA A 782 -5.58 -31.38 -1.26
CA ALA A 782 -4.56 -32.25 -0.70
C ALA A 782 -4.47 -32.08 0.83
N ALA A 783 -4.59 -33.19 1.56
CA ALA A 783 -4.22 -33.22 2.97
C ALA A 783 -2.83 -32.59 3.12
N CYS A 784 -2.67 -31.59 3.99
CA CYS A 784 -1.40 -30.88 4.19
C CYS A 784 -0.36 -31.75 4.92
N GLY A 785 -0.35 -33.06 4.69
CA GLY A 785 0.32 -34.04 5.52
C GLY A 785 -0.54 -34.44 6.73
N PRO A 786 0.09 -34.73 7.89
CA PRO A 786 -0.61 -35.12 9.11
C PRO A 786 -1.61 -34.06 9.59
N ASP A 787 -2.64 -34.48 10.32
CA ASP A 787 -3.66 -33.61 10.91
C ASP A 787 -3.08 -32.48 11.77
N SER A 788 -1.89 -32.71 12.36
CA SER A 788 -1.13 -31.69 13.12
C SER A 788 -0.80 -30.45 12.29
N ASN A 789 -0.72 -30.57 10.96
CA ASN A 789 -0.50 -29.43 10.07
C ASN A 789 -1.76 -28.56 9.89
N SER A 790 -2.92 -28.99 10.37
CA SER A 790 -4.17 -28.22 10.31
C SER A 790 -4.73 -27.89 11.70
N ALA A 791 -4.62 -28.82 12.65
CA ALA A 791 -5.22 -28.68 13.98
C ALA A 791 -4.19 -28.65 15.14
N GLY A 792 -2.90 -28.86 14.87
CA GLY A 792 -1.92 -29.06 15.93
C GLY A 792 -2.31 -30.22 16.85
N ALA A 793 -2.28 -29.99 18.15
CA ALA A 793 -2.73 -30.94 19.17
C ALA A 793 -4.27 -31.07 19.27
N GLY A 794 -5.04 -30.16 18.65
CA GLY A 794 -6.50 -30.11 18.76
C GLY A 794 -7.02 -28.82 19.38
N LEU A 795 -8.26 -28.83 19.83
CA LEU A 795 -8.93 -27.69 20.46
C LEU A 795 -8.48 -27.50 21.91
N LEU A 796 -8.11 -26.27 22.24
CA LEU A 796 -7.82 -25.79 23.59
C LEU A 796 -8.89 -26.20 24.62
N ASN A 797 -8.45 -26.68 25.79
CA ASN A 797 -9.33 -27.13 26.88
C ASN A 797 -8.86 -26.51 28.21
N ALA A 798 -9.54 -25.45 28.66
CA ALA A 798 -9.13 -24.69 29.83
C ALA A 798 -9.24 -25.49 31.14
N PRO A 799 -10.34 -26.21 31.45
CA PRO A 799 -10.43 -26.99 32.68
C PRO A 799 -9.35 -28.06 32.79
N ALA A 800 -9.13 -28.84 31.72
CA ALA A 800 -8.12 -29.89 31.73
C ALA A 800 -6.70 -29.32 31.89
N ALA A 801 -6.39 -28.20 31.22
CA ALA A 801 -5.11 -27.54 31.35
C ALA A 801 -4.86 -27.00 32.77
N VAL A 802 -5.86 -26.35 33.39
CA VAL A 802 -5.73 -25.83 34.76
C VAL A 802 -5.63 -26.96 35.79
N HIS A 803 -6.39 -28.05 35.62
CA HIS A 803 -6.24 -29.23 36.47
C HIS A 803 -4.85 -29.86 36.36
N ALA A 804 -4.33 -30.05 35.16
CA ALA A 804 -2.98 -30.58 34.94
C ALA A 804 -1.88 -29.64 35.46
N ALA A 805 -2.15 -28.33 35.52
CA ALA A 805 -1.26 -27.35 36.12
C ALA A 805 -1.18 -27.47 37.65
N LEU A 806 -2.25 -27.89 38.31
CA LEU A 806 -2.32 -28.03 39.78
C LEU A 806 -1.69 -29.32 40.33
N GLY A 807 -1.43 -30.31 39.48
CA GLY A 807 -0.81 -31.59 39.85
C GLY A 807 -1.79 -32.75 39.80
#